data_AF-A0AAU2NDE5-F1
#
_entry.id   AF-A0AAU2NDE5-F1
#
_cell.length_a   1.000
_cell.length_b   1.000
_cell.length_c   1.000
_cell.angle_alpha   90.00
_cell.angle_beta   90.00
_cell.angle_gamma   90.00
#
_symmetry.space_group_name_H-M   'P 1'
#
loop_
_entity.id
_entity.type
_entity.pdbx_description
1 polymer ?
#
loop_
_entity_poly.entity_id
_entity_poly.type
_entity_poly.pdbx_seq_one_letter_code
_entity_poly.pdbx_strand_id
1 'polypeptide(L)'
;MTTDLTLLPRVAYRGQEVTAPRLRALLALLAGDLRTGCSTERLVAGLWPGELPERPGKALQVLVSRARAQLGFDVLASTPTGYRLTLAEDQVDSSALLLHAAASADRARAGDHAGSLAAAEAGLALWKGAPDEAGDADDPVAVLRTERAPVHGTLLRARALALARLGRHAEAAGPLAVAAARHPRDEEVLAELLRGEAATAGPSAALMRYEAYRRELRDGLGTDPGAGLKAVQQELLRGEAPVVRHGVPHEPNPLLGRDDDIAAVERLLRASRAVTVVGPGGLGKTRLAHAVSRGAEQRVVYFVPLAAVTANEDVAAEVASALGAGDGRPGAVSGHASADPLSGILGVLGSGPALLVLDNCEQVVRGAADLVRALVSSSKDLRVLATSRAPLGLTSEAVYALPELGLDTSIELFTQRARAARPGVQLPPDAVAGLCRHLDGLPLAVELAAARVRVLSVPEIARRLGDRFALLRGGVRDMPERHRTLYAVVEWSWNLLAEDAKAALRTLSVFPGGFLGEAAEQVLGEDALSLLEQLADQSLLTVADTPAGARFRMLETVREFSAARRTEAGGDDAAVGRFLAWARDFGVAHHDVLFGPEPRAAWERIRAEQDNLVLALRYALARADDPTTAALAAALAGLWSTAANLPRLVTLAADTGPPLSHYRPGPEYVEVARAAAVVCTAGLLMGYGPHAVRQLVTLRRLPPAPTDTLLGATAVVLCAVPEMRPPDYDALRRLCGSDSEQPLVAGLAECVATYVWEYEQDIDRALASAHRMVAALAPVDNPSIQLMRHSRLGELCLRTGQGETAYEHLKAAFETLPRIGDGHDYIGMRSTLVLACLQRGDPDEAEYWLRLAESDNAPQQDAFYSTDLGGRAEIALARGLTEVGLGLWRSAVERILAAGSTHSGDPWLDPWALQIQSAAVTAHAHAGRVELVAGPVDRLRKRLRTLLSGPSGSPMELPVFGTVLHALGLVGLASGDASAVRMIALAERLRVMRDFQPTMSEERARQKALDADGAAYADAVSEYAALGRSGLRDAARVVTAVTWGRG
;
A
#
# COMPACT_ATOMS: atom_id res chain seq x y z
N MET A 1 -2.40 56.70 -23.70
CA MET A 1 -1.74 57.96 -24.10
C MET A 1 -1.65 57.93 -25.61
N THR A 2 -2.31 58.87 -26.29
CA THR A 2 -2.28 58.97 -27.75
C THR A 2 -1.17 59.94 -28.13
N THR A 3 -0.09 59.40 -28.70
CA THR A 3 0.97 60.21 -29.28
C THR A 3 0.42 60.92 -30.52
N ASP A 4 0.32 62.25 -30.46
CA ASP A 4 -0.16 63.07 -31.57
C ASP A 4 0.99 63.39 -32.55
N LEU A 5 2.23 63.58 -32.07
CA LEU A 5 3.41 63.82 -32.90
C LEU A 5 4.44 62.70 -32.71
N THR A 6 4.75 62.01 -33.79
CA THR A 6 5.77 60.96 -33.87
C THR A 6 6.99 61.52 -34.59
N LEU A 7 8.19 61.30 -34.04
CA LEU A 7 9.50 61.73 -34.58
C LEU A 7 10.52 60.59 -34.57
N LEU A 8 10.40 59.63 -33.65
CA LEU A 8 11.38 58.56 -33.43
C LEU A 8 11.35 57.49 -34.53
N PRO A 9 10.26 56.74 -34.79
CA PRO A 9 10.20 55.79 -35.90
C PRO A 9 10.11 56.49 -37.25
N ARG A 10 9.23 57.50 -37.33
CA ARG A 10 8.97 58.32 -38.52
C ARG A 10 8.41 59.67 -38.10
N VAL A 11 8.47 60.66 -38.98
CA VAL A 11 7.88 61.99 -38.70
C VAL A 11 6.42 62.00 -39.15
N ALA A 12 5.48 61.99 -38.20
CA ALA A 12 4.04 61.97 -38.47
C ALA A 12 3.25 62.73 -37.42
N TYR A 13 2.13 63.33 -37.81
CA TYR A 13 1.17 63.96 -36.90
C TYR A 13 -0.20 63.32 -37.04
N ARG A 14 -0.79 62.86 -35.94
CA ARG A 14 -2.07 62.11 -35.88
C ARG A 14 -2.15 60.99 -36.92
N GLY A 15 -1.04 60.28 -37.10
CA GLY A 15 -0.91 59.18 -38.06
C GLY A 15 -0.65 59.58 -39.51
N GLN A 16 -0.72 60.87 -39.86
CA GLN A 16 -0.39 61.37 -41.20
C GLN A 16 1.10 61.68 -41.30
N GLU A 17 1.76 61.08 -42.29
CA GLU A 17 3.20 61.25 -42.49
C GLU A 17 3.54 62.63 -43.05
N VAL A 18 4.55 63.27 -42.45
CA VAL A 18 5.08 64.56 -42.91
C VAL A 18 6.30 64.28 -43.76
N THR A 19 6.17 64.39 -45.08
CA THR A 19 7.25 64.05 -46.01
C THR A 19 8.18 65.23 -46.33
N ALA A 20 7.70 66.47 -46.17
CA ALA A 20 8.45 67.68 -46.52
C ALA A 20 9.69 67.86 -45.61
N PRO A 21 10.93 67.81 -46.14
CA PRO A 21 12.16 67.78 -45.33
C PRO A 21 12.29 68.95 -44.34
N ARG A 22 12.04 70.19 -44.80
CA ARG A 22 12.11 71.38 -43.95
C ARG A 22 11.04 71.43 -42.87
N LEU A 23 9.86 70.85 -43.13
CA LEU A 23 8.80 70.78 -42.12
C LEU A 23 9.12 69.73 -41.05
N ARG A 24 9.69 68.59 -41.45
CA ARG A 24 10.20 67.56 -40.53
C ARG A 24 11.28 68.13 -39.60
N ALA A 25 12.24 68.85 -40.17
CA ALA A 25 13.31 69.53 -39.44
C ALA A 25 12.76 70.57 -38.44
N LEU A 26 11.77 71.37 -38.85
CA LEU A 26 11.10 72.35 -37.96
C LEU A 26 10.46 71.66 -36.75
N LEU A 27 9.74 70.55 -36.97
CA LEU A 27 9.09 69.79 -35.90
C LEU A 27 10.11 69.16 -34.94
N ALA A 28 11.21 68.62 -35.45
CA ALA A 28 12.27 68.04 -34.62
C ALA A 28 12.98 69.11 -33.76
N LEU A 29 13.32 70.27 -34.33
CA LEU A 29 13.92 71.38 -33.57
C LEU A 29 12.99 71.85 -32.43
N LEU A 30 11.71 72.04 -32.72
CA LEU A 30 10.72 72.47 -31.72
C LEU A 30 10.45 71.40 -30.66
N ALA A 31 10.54 70.11 -31.01
CA ALA A 31 10.38 69.00 -30.06
C ALA A 31 11.61 68.77 -29.18
N GLY A 32 12.80 69.21 -29.62
CA GLY A 32 14.01 69.21 -28.79
C GLY A 32 13.82 69.99 -27.49
N ASP A 33 13.18 71.16 -27.58
CA ASP A 33 12.90 72.08 -26.46
C ASP A 33 11.38 72.42 -26.37
N LEU A 34 10.55 71.39 -26.13
CA LEU A 34 9.08 71.49 -26.21
C LEU A 34 8.46 72.61 -25.36
N ARG A 35 8.93 72.79 -24.11
CA ARG A 35 8.34 73.75 -23.15
C ARG A 35 8.64 75.21 -23.48
N THR A 36 9.89 75.50 -23.82
CA THR A 36 10.37 76.87 -24.08
C THR A 36 10.18 77.28 -25.54
N GLY A 37 10.12 76.31 -26.45
CA GLY A 37 10.20 76.53 -27.88
C GLY A 37 11.60 76.93 -28.33
N CYS A 38 11.70 77.39 -29.57
CA CYS A 38 12.94 77.84 -30.17
C CYS A 38 12.82 79.28 -30.67
N SER A 39 13.90 80.05 -30.50
CA SER A 39 13.98 81.41 -31.05
C SER A 39 14.01 81.38 -32.57
N THR A 40 13.58 82.47 -33.22
CA THR A 40 13.66 82.62 -34.68
C THR A 40 15.08 82.41 -35.19
N GLU A 41 16.09 82.89 -34.47
CA GLU A 41 17.52 82.70 -34.82
C GLU A 41 17.93 81.23 -34.81
N ARG A 42 17.58 80.48 -33.74
CA ARG A 42 17.92 79.05 -33.63
C ARG A 42 17.19 78.21 -34.67
N LEU A 43 15.92 78.53 -34.95
CA LEU A 43 15.15 77.87 -36.00
C LEU A 43 15.73 78.13 -37.39
N VAL A 44 16.12 79.36 -37.70
CA VAL A 44 16.76 79.69 -38.98
C VAL A 44 18.09 78.95 -39.12
N ALA A 45 18.93 78.96 -38.09
CA ALA A 45 20.22 78.27 -38.11
C ALA A 45 20.07 76.75 -38.33
N GLY A 46 19.16 76.09 -37.61
CA GLY A 46 18.92 74.65 -37.76
C GLY A 46 18.18 74.27 -39.06
N LEU A 47 17.36 75.17 -39.61
CA LEU A 47 16.63 74.91 -40.86
C LEU A 47 17.43 75.22 -42.11
N TRP A 48 18.46 76.06 -42.06
CA TRP A 48 19.29 76.44 -43.22
C TRP A 48 20.77 76.53 -42.83
N PRO A 49 21.42 75.40 -42.46
CA PRO A 49 22.81 75.42 -41.99
C PRO A 49 23.83 75.80 -43.08
N GLY A 50 23.51 75.57 -44.35
CA GLY A 50 24.40 75.84 -45.50
C GLY A 50 24.17 77.16 -46.23
N GLU A 51 22.93 77.45 -46.66
CA GLU A 51 22.59 78.64 -47.44
C GLU A 51 21.31 79.29 -46.91
N LEU A 52 21.43 80.54 -46.44
CA LEU A 52 20.33 81.31 -45.89
C LEU A 52 19.44 81.90 -47.01
N PRO A 53 18.11 81.82 -46.89
CA PRO A 53 17.21 82.55 -47.79
C PRO A 53 17.46 84.06 -47.73
N GLU A 54 17.22 84.79 -48.81
CA GLU A 54 17.38 86.27 -48.83
C GLU A 54 16.63 87.01 -47.70
N ARG A 55 15.52 86.43 -47.22
CA ARG A 55 14.75 86.94 -46.07
C ARG A 55 14.41 85.78 -45.11
N PRO A 56 15.34 85.37 -44.22
CA PRO A 56 15.19 84.16 -43.41
C PRO A 56 13.96 84.19 -42.50
N GLY A 57 13.66 85.35 -41.88
CA GLY A 57 12.47 85.53 -41.04
C GLY A 57 11.15 85.34 -41.80
N LYS A 58 11.06 85.85 -43.04
CA LYS A 58 9.87 85.63 -43.88
C LYS A 58 9.77 84.18 -44.36
N ALA A 59 10.90 83.55 -44.70
CA ALA A 59 10.93 82.14 -45.08
C ALA A 59 10.46 81.23 -43.92
N LEU A 60 10.89 81.51 -42.68
CA LEU A 60 10.40 80.82 -41.49
C LEU A 60 8.89 81.04 -41.27
N GLN A 61 8.40 82.28 -41.41
CA GLN A 61 6.97 82.58 -41.31
C GLN A 61 6.13 81.79 -42.33
N VAL A 62 6.61 81.66 -43.58
CA VAL A 62 5.96 80.85 -44.62
C VAL A 62 5.95 79.37 -44.23
N LEU A 63 7.07 78.84 -43.72
CA LEU A 63 7.14 77.45 -43.29
C LEU A 63 6.21 77.16 -42.10
N VAL A 64 6.13 78.07 -41.12
CA VAL A 64 5.20 77.97 -39.98
C VAL A 64 3.75 78.11 -40.43
N SER A 65 3.46 79.00 -41.37
CA SER A 65 2.12 79.13 -41.95
C SER A 65 1.70 77.83 -42.66
N ARG A 66 2.62 77.21 -43.41
CA ARG A 66 2.40 75.90 -44.03
C ARG A 66 2.21 74.79 -42.99
N ALA A 67 3.02 74.79 -41.92
CA ALA A 67 2.88 73.86 -40.81
C ALA A 67 1.49 73.97 -40.16
N ARG A 68 1.02 75.19 -39.89
CA ARG A 68 -0.33 75.44 -39.34
C ARG A 68 -1.45 75.00 -40.28
N ALA A 69 -1.29 75.22 -41.58
CA ALA A 69 -2.27 74.76 -42.57
C ALA A 69 -2.34 73.21 -42.64
N GLN A 70 -1.20 72.52 -42.48
CA GLN A 70 -1.13 71.07 -42.58
C GLN A 70 -1.48 70.35 -41.26
N LEU A 71 -1.08 70.90 -40.12
CA LEU A 71 -1.18 70.25 -38.79
C LEU A 71 -2.31 70.82 -37.93
N GLY A 72 -2.83 72.00 -38.28
CA GLY A 72 -3.77 72.77 -37.48
C GLY A 72 -3.12 74.02 -36.87
N PHE A 73 -3.88 75.11 -36.79
CA PHE A 73 -3.38 76.40 -36.30
C PHE A 73 -2.96 76.37 -34.83
N ASP A 74 -3.60 75.50 -34.03
CA ASP A 74 -3.38 75.41 -32.60
C ASP A 74 -2.09 74.68 -32.23
N VAL A 75 -1.48 73.92 -33.15
CA VAL A 75 -0.30 73.06 -32.87
C VAL A 75 0.99 73.88 -32.70
N LEU A 76 1.10 75.03 -33.37
CA LEU A 76 2.26 75.92 -33.29
C LEU A 76 1.86 77.30 -32.78
N ALA A 77 2.29 77.64 -31.56
CA ALA A 77 2.13 78.97 -30.99
C ALA A 77 3.34 79.86 -31.28
N SER A 78 3.07 81.13 -31.61
CA SER A 78 4.11 82.15 -31.66
C SER A 78 4.48 82.56 -30.23
N THR A 79 5.76 82.67 -29.94
CA THR A 79 6.30 83.23 -28.69
C THR A 79 6.90 84.62 -28.97
N PRO A 80 7.21 85.44 -27.96
CA PRO A 80 7.83 86.76 -28.18
C PRO A 80 9.14 86.71 -28.98
N THR A 81 9.85 85.58 -28.93
CA THR A 81 11.18 85.40 -29.53
C THR A 81 11.22 84.34 -30.63
N GLY A 82 10.12 83.65 -30.94
CA GLY A 82 10.09 82.57 -31.92
C GLY A 82 8.80 81.75 -31.92
N TYR A 83 8.94 80.42 -31.89
CA TYR A 83 7.81 79.48 -31.99
C TYR A 83 7.96 78.30 -31.03
N ARG A 84 6.84 77.70 -30.61
CA ARG A 84 6.80 76.46 -29.83
C ARG A 84 5.66 75.55 -30.27
N LEU A 85 5.79 74.26 -30.00
CA LEU A 85 4.66 73.34 -30.05
C LEU A 85 3.78 73.55 -28.82
N THR A 86 2.47 73.47 -28.98
CA THR A 86 1.48 73.56 -27.89
C THR A 86 1.10 72.19 -27.32
N LEU A 87 1.67 71.13 -27.88
CA LEU A 87 1.45 69.74 -27.46
C LEU A 87 2.06 69.51 -26.07
N ALA A 88 1.40 68.67 -25.27
CA ALA A 88 1.94 68.16 -24.01
C ALA A 88 3.08 67.16 -24.25
N GLU A 89 3.93 66.95 -23.24
CA GLU A 89 5.10 66.07 -23.35
C GLU A 89 4.75 64.61 -23.65
N ASP A 90 3.58 64.13 -23.21
CA ASP A 90 3.07 62.78 -23.51
C ASP A 90 2.46 62.65 -24.93
N GLN A 91 2.19 63.78 -25.58
CA GLN A 91 1.68 63.83 -26.96
C GLN A 91 2.79 63.83 -28.01
N VAL A 92 4.06 63.98 -27.61
CA VAL A 92 5.23 63.96 -28.50
C VAL A 92 6.12 62.78 -28.12
N ASP A 93 6.33 61.81 -29.01
CA ASP A 93 7.05 60.56 -28.69
C ASP A 93 8.47 60.77 -28.12
N SER A 94 9.22 61.73 -28.66
CA SER A 94 10.58 62.06 -28.21
C SER A 94 10.62 62.60 -26.77
N SER A 95 9.54 63.24 -26.32
CA SER A 95 9.38 63.74 -24.95
C SER A 95 8.73 62.70 -24.05
N ALA A 96 7.73 61.96 -24.55
CA ALA A 96 7.10 60.86 -23.85
C ALA A 96 8.09 59.74 -23.49
N LEU A 97 9.10 59.51 -24.36
CA LEU A 97 10.21 58.60 -24.06
C LEU A 97 10.95 58.98 -22.77
N LEU A 98 11.22 60.28 -22.56
CA LEU A 98 11.85 60.79 -21.34
C LEU A 98 10.94 60.59 -20.12
N LEU A 99 9.63 60.86 -20.27
CA LEU A 99 8.65 60.64 -19.21
C LEU A 99 8.58 59.17 -18.79
N HIS A 100 8.58 58.24 -19.75
CA HIS A 100 8.58 56.81 -19.47
C HIS A 100 9.87 56.34 -18.80
N ALA A 101 11.03 56.88 -19.20
CA ALA A 101 12.30 56.58 -18.54
C ALA A 101 12.33 57.10 -17.09
N ALA A 102 11.87 58.33 -16.86
CA ALA A 102 11.76 58.90 -15.52
C ALA A 102 10.78 58.09 -14.65
N ALA A 103 9.58 57.80 -15.16
CA ALA A 103 8.57 57.01 -14.47
C ALA A 103 9.06 55.58 -14.15
N SER A 104 9.79 54.95 -15.07
CA SER A 104 10.38 53.62 -14.86
C SER A 104 11.42 53.65 -13.73
N ALA A 105 12.28 54.68 -13.71
CA ALA A 105 13.29 54.87 -12.68
C ALA A 105 12.67 55.19 -11.30
N ASP A 106 11.66 56.06 -11.25
CA ASP A 106 10.97 56.42 -10.00
C ASP A 106 10.27 55.20 -9.38
N ARG A 107 9.56 54.41 -10.21
CA ARG A 107 8.92 53.17 -9.78
C ARG A 107 9.92 52.11 -9.34
N ALA A 108 11.06 51.99 -10.04
CA ALA A 108 12.12 51.08 -9.62
C ALA A 108 12.68 51.46 -8.24
N ARG A 109 12.92 52.76 -7.97
CA ARG A 109 13.37 53.25 -6.66
C ARG A 109 12.33 53.05 -5.56
N ALA A 110 11.05 53.11 -5.91
CA ALA A 110 9.94 52.84 -4.99
C ALA A 110 9.67 51.34 -4.74
N GLY A 111 10.40 50.43 -5.40
CA GLY A 111 10.19 48.98 -5.32
C GLY A 111 9.03 48.44 -6.17
N ASP A 112 8.36 49.29 -6.96
CA ASP A 112 7.31 48.89 -7.90
C ASP A 112 7.94 48.39 -9.22
N HIS A 113 8.41 47.14 -9.21
CA HIS A 113 9.06 46.52 -10.37
C HIS A 113 8.07 46.25 -11.52
N ALA A 114 6.80 45.94 -11.22
CA ALA A 114 5.77 45.72 -12.22
C ALA A 114 5.42 47.01 -12.97
N GLY A 115 5.22 48.11 -12.25
CA GLY A 115 4.99 49.41 -12.85
C GLY A 115 6.24 49.98 -13.53
N SER A 116 7.44 49.66 -13.04
CA SER A 116 8.70 49.99 -13.71
C SER A 116 8.85 49.28 -15.06
N LEU A 117 8.50 47.98 -15.12
CA LEU A 117 8.47 47.19 -16.35
C LEU A 117 7.45 47.77 -17.35
N ALA A 118 6.23 48.04 -16.90
CA ALA A 118 5.19 48.61 -17.75
C ALA A 118 5.58 49.98 -18.33
N ALA A 119 6.22 50.85 -17.52
CA ALA A 119 6.76 52.12 -18.00
C ALA A 119 7.89 51.93 -19.01
N ALA A 120 8.82 50.99 -18.75
CA ALA A 120 9.93 50.71 -19.65
C ALA A 120 9.42 50.19 -21.00
N GLU A 121 8.48 49.24 -21.01
CA GLU A 121 7.89 48.68 -22.23
C GLU A 121 7.07 49.71 -23.02
N ALA A 122 6.34 50.58 -22.34
CA ALA A 122 5.64 51.70 -22.98
C ALA A 122 6.62 52.67 -23.67
N GLY A 123 7.75 52.99 -23.03
CA GLY A 123 8.80 53.82 -23.62
C GLY A 123 9.47 53.15 -24.82
N LEU A 124 9.83 51.86 -24.70
CA LEU A 124 10.45 51.09 -25.79
C LEU A 124 9.53 50.97 -27.01
N ALA A 125 8.21 50.89 -26.80
CA ALA A 125 7.24 50.85 -27.89
C ALA A 125 7.29 52.11 -28.77
N LEU A 126 7.61 53.28 -28.20
CA LEU A 126 7.77 54.53 -28.95
C LEU A 126 9.02 54.53 -29.86
N TRP A 127 10.03 53.73 -29.54
CA TRP A 127 11.26 53.61 -30.33
C TRP A 127 11.18 52.55 -31.43
N LYS A 128 10.15 51.69 -31.41
CA LYS A 128 10.03 50.55 -32.32
C LYS A 128 9.90 51.01 -33.77
N GLY A 129 10.91 50.69 -34.59
CA GLY A 129 10.98 51.11 -36.00
C GLY A 129 11.77 52.39 -36.27
N ALA A 130 12.47 52.94 -35.27
CA ALA A 130 13.47 53.98 -35.50
C ALA A 130 14.65 53.42 -36.31
N PRO A 131 15.19 54.17 -37.28
CA PRO A 131 16.35 53.73 -38.07
C PRO A 131 17.61 53.64 -37.20
N ASP A 132 18.39 52.59 -37.41
CA ASP A 132 19.63 52.29 -36.67
C ASP A 132 20.83 53.15 -37.14
N GLU A 133 20.74 53.78 -38.32
CA GLU A 133 21.83 54.56 -38.91
C GLU A 133 21.85 56.02 -38.43
N ALA A 134 23.04 56.54 -38.14
CA ALA A 134 23.27 57.96 -38.02
C ALA A 134 22.95 58.62 -39.36
N GLY A 135 21.78 59.26 -39.46
CA GLY A 135 21.45 60.11 -40.60
C GLY A 135 22.46 61.24 -40.76
N ASP A 136 22.29 62.05 -41.82
CA ASP A 136 23.09 63.26 -42.03
C ASP A 136 23.23 64.06 -40.72
N ALA A 137 24.45 64.36 -40.32
CA ALA A 137 24.75 64.98 -39.02
C ALA A 137 24.10 66.37 -38.87
N ASP A 138 23.77 66.99 -40.00
CA ASP A 138 23.08 68.28 -40.09
C ASP A 138 21.54 68.16 -40.18
N ASP A 139 20.95 66.95 -40.21
CA ASP A 139 19.49 66.74 -40.15
C ASP A 139 18.98 66.81 -38.70
N PRO A 140 18.14 67.80 -38.34
CA PRO A 140 17.63 67.93 -36.98
C PRO A 140 16.84 66.71 -36.47
N VAL A 141 16.23 65.90 -37.36
CA VAL A 141 15.55 64.66 -36.96
C VAL A 141 16.56 63.60 -36.52
N ALA A 142 17.68 63.47 -37.25
CA ALA A 142 18.75 62.55 -36.90
C ALA A 142 19.45 62.97 -35.60
N VAL A 143 19.74 64.26 -35.43
CA VAL A 143 20.30 64.82 -34.19
C VAL A 143 19.41 64.52 -32.98
N LEU A 144 18.10 64.78 -33.08
CA LEU A 144 17.16 64.49 -32.00
C LEU A 144 17.13 63.00 -31.63
N ARG A 145 17.19 62.10 -32.62
CA ARG A 145 17.24 60.65 -32.35
C ARG A 145 18.54 60.27 -31.65
N THR A 146 19.68 60.78 -32.11
CA THR A 146 20.98 60.55 -31.45
C THR A 146 20.98 61.03 -29.99
N GLU A 147 20.40 62.20 -29.71
CA GLU A 147 20.24 62.72 -28.35
C GLU A 147 19.34 61.84 -27.45
N ARG A 148 18.39 61.12 -28.04
CA ARG A 148 17.43 60.26 -27.32
C ARG A 148 17.88 58.79 -27.23
N ALA A 149 18.87 58.37 -28.02
CA ALA A 149 19.40 57.00 -28.01
C ALA A 149 19.92 56.52 -26.63
N PRO A 150 20.61 57.35 -25.80
CA PRO A 150 21.02 56.93 -24.45
C PRO A 150 19.82 56.57 -23.55
N VAL A 151 18.70 57.28 -23.71
CA VAL A 151 17.46 57.05 -22.95
C VAL A 151 16.83 55.72 -23.35
N HIS A 152 16.84 55.39 -24.65
CA HIS A 152 16.45 54.08 -25.14
C HIS A 152 17.31 52.96 -24.52
N GLY A 153 18.63 53.16 -24.42
CA GLY A 153 19.53 52.25 -23.70
C GLY A 153 19.17 52.08 -22.22
N THR A 154 18.81 53.17 -21.53
CA THR A 154 18.36 53.14 -20.13
C THR A 154 17.05 52.36 -19.97
N LEU A 155 16.10 52.50 -20.90
CA LEU A 155 14.84 51.75 -20.89
C LEU A 155 15.05 50.25 -21.11
N LEU A 156 15.97 49.86 -22.01
CA LEU A 156 16.35 48.46 -22.21
C LEU A 156 16.94 47.86 -20.93
N ARG A 157 17.84 48.59 -20.27
CA ARG A 157 18.41 48.21 -18.96
C ARG A 157 17.32 48.07 -17.90
N ALA A 158 16.43 49.06 -17.79
CA ALA A 158 15.35 49.07 -16.80
C ALA A 158 14.38 47.89 -16.98
N ARG A 159 14.00 47.59 -18.23
CA ARG A 159 13.18 46.41 -18.56
C ARG A 159 13.84 45.11 -18.12
N ALA A 160 15.14 44.94 -18.42
CA ALA A 160 15.88 43.74 -18.07
C ALA A 160 15.96 43.54 -16.55
N LEU A 161 16.27 44.60 -15.79
CA LEU A 161 16.31 44.56 -14.33
C LEU A 161 14.92 44.33 -13.71
N ALA A 162 13.88 44.97 -14.24
CA ALA A 162 12.52 44.80 -13.74
C ALA A 162 11.99 43.37 -13.96
N LEU A 163 12.27 42.76 -15.12
CA LEU A 163 11.96 41.35 -15.36
C LEU A 163 12.65 40.43 -14.35
N ALA A 164 13.94 40.66 -14.08
CA ALA A 164 14.69 39.85 -13.12
C ALA A 164 14.13 39.97 -11.70
N ARG A 165 13.81 41.19 -11.25
CA ARG A 165 13.28 41.45 -9.90
C ARG A 165 11.84 40.97 -9.70
N LEU A 166 11.10 40.76 -10.79
CA LEU A 166 9.80 40.10 -10.78
C LEU A 166 9.90 38.57 -10.81
N GLY A 167 11.11 38.00 -10.75
CA GLY A 167 11.34 36.55 -10.81
C GLY A 167 11.26 35.97 -12.23
N ARG A 168 11.11 36.79 -13.27
CA ARG A 168 11.01 36.35 -14.69
C ARG A 168 12.40 36.15 -15.29
N HIS A 169 13.22 35.33 -14.63
CA HIS A 169 14.66 35.19 -14.91
C HIS A 169 14.96 34.69 -16.34
N ALA A 170 14.16 33.76 -16.87
CA ALA A 170 14.34 33.24 -18.23
C ALA A 170 14.17 34.34 -19.30
N GLU A 171 13.20 35.23 -19.14
CA GLU A 171 12.96 36.36 -20.05
C GLU A 171 13.99 37.47 -19.88
N ALA A 172 14.55 37.63 -18.68
CA ALA A 172 15.57 38.63 -18.37
C ALA A 172 16.97 38.23 -18.86
N ALA A 173 17.28 36.93 -18.97
CA ALA A 173 18.63 36.43 -19.21
C ALA A 173 19.31 37.02 -20.47
N GLY A 174 18.63 36.98 -21.62
CA GLY A 174 19.14 37.54 -22.87
C GLY A 174 19.37 39.06 -22.80
N PRO A 175 18.34 39.87 -22.45
CA PRO A 175 18.49 41.31 -22.28
C PRO A 175 19.57 41.72 -21.27
N LEU A 176 19.68 41.02 -20.13
CA LEU A 176 20.72 41.27 -19.13
C LEU A 176 22.12 40.96 -19.66
N ALA A 177 22.30 39.87 -20.41
CA ALA A 177 23.58 39.54 -21.03
C ALA A 177 24.03 40.62 -22.04
N VAL A 178 23.10 41.15 -22.85
CA VAL A 178 23.38 42.26 -23.77
C VAL A 178 23.73 43.54 -23.00
N ALA A 179 23.01 43.85 -21.93
CA ALA A 179 23.29 45.01 -21.10
C ALA A 179 24.67 44.90 -20.40
N ALA A 180 25.00 43.72 -19.88
CA ALA A 180 26.30 43.43 -19.28
C ALA A 180 27.45 43.53 -20.31
N ALA A 181 27.25 43.06 -21.55
CA ALA A 181 28.27 43.19 -22.60
C ALA A 181 28.50 44.66 -23.02
N ARG A 182 27.45 45.49 -23.07
CA ARG A 182 27.56 46.92 -23.39
C ARG A 182 28.15 47.74 -22.26
N HIS A 183 27.88 47.35 -21.02
CA HIS A 183 28.41 48.01 -19.82
C HIS A 183 29.03 46.97 -18.87
N PRO A 184 30.24 46.45 -19.18
CA PRO A 184 30.86 45.34 -18.43
C PRO A 184 31.10 45.60 -16.94
N ARG A 185 31.05 46.87 -16.52
CA ARG A 185 31.29 47.30 -15.13
C ARG A 185 30.01 47.64 -14.36
N ASP A 186 28.84 47.37 -14.94
CA ASP A 186 27.56 47.57 -14.27
C ASP A 186 27.27 46.38 -13.33
N GLU A 187 27.75 46.48 -12.08
CA GLU A 187 27.60 45.41 -11.09
C GLU A 187 26.14 45.12 -10.71
N GLU A 188 25.22 46.08 -10.88
CA GLU A 188 23.79 45.86 -10.63
C GLU A 188 23.21 44.89 -11.67
N VAL A 189 23.53 45.11 -12.95
CA VAL A 189 23.13 44.21 -14.06
C VAL A 189 23.79 42.84 -13.91
N LEU A 190 25.07 42.80 -13.55
CA LEU A 190 25.78 41.54 -13.32
C LEU A 190 25.19 40.76 -12.14
N ALA A 191 24.82 41.42 -11.05
CA ALA A 191 24.20 40.77 -9.89
C ALA A 191 22.88 40.07 -10.25
N GLU A 192 22.00 40.76 -10.98
CA GLU A 192 20.73 40.16 -11.43
C GLU A 192 20.95 39.09 -12.50
N LEU A 193 21.97 39.23 -13.35
CA LEU A 193 22.36 38.18 -14.30
C LEU A 193 22.84 36.92 -13.58
N LEU A 194 23.66 37.05 -12.53
CA LEU A 194 24.13 35.92 -11.72
C LEU A 194 22.97 35.21 -11.01
N ARG A 195 22.01 35.95 -10.42
CA ARG A 195 20.81 35.35 -9.82
C ARG A 195 19.93 34.68 -10.87
N GLY A 196 19.77 35.30 -12.04
CA GLY A 196 19.05 34.73 -13.17
C GLY A 196 19.69 33.44 -13.66
N GLU A 197 21.01 33.43 -13.86
CA GLU A 197 21.77 32.23 -14.24
C GLU A 197 21.71 31.15 -13.15
N ALA A 198 21.74 31.53 -11.87
CA ALA A 198 21.56 30.58 -10.78
C ALA A 198 20.16 29.94 -10.81
N ALA A 199 19.13 30.72 -11.18
CA ALA A 199 17.75 30.25 -11.29
C ALA A 199 17.46 29.45 -12.57
N THR A 200 18.22 29.64 -13.66
CA THR A 200 17.96 28.97 -14.95
C THR A 200 18.96 27.88 -15.29
N ALA A 201 20.23 28.05 -14.92
CA ALA A 201 21.33 27.14 -15.24
C ALA A 201 22.02 26.56 -13.99
N GLY A 202 21.64 27.04 -12.80
CA GLY A 202 22.14 26.54 -11.51
C GLY A 202 23.28 27.38 -10.92
N PRO A 203 23.54 27.27 -9.60
CA PRO A 203 24.52 28.11 -8.90
C PRO A 203 25.95 28.01 -9.44
N SER A 204 26.35 26.84 -9.94
CA SER A 204 27.68 26.61 -10.49
C SER A 204 27.98 27.48 -11.72
N ALA A 205 27.00 27.63 -12.62
CA ALA A 205 27.14 28.48 -13.81
C ALA A 205 27.34 29.95 -13.43
N ALA A 206 26.56 30.44 -12.47
CA ALA A 206 26.71 31.79 -11.93
C ALA A 206 28.07 31.99 -11.24
N LEU A 207 28.52 31.03 -10.42
CA LEU A 207 29.83 31.11 -9.76
C LEU A 207 31.00 31.14 -10.75
N MET A 208 30.91 30.39 -11.87
CA MET A 208 31.90 30.45 -12.94
C MET A 208 31.97 31.84 -13.60
N ARG A 209 30.82 32.47 -13.88
CA ARG A 209 30.78 33.84 -14.42
C ARG A 209 31.34 34.86 -13.42
N TYR A 210 30.96 34.75 -12.14
CA TYR A 210 31.50 35.61 -11.09
C TYR A 210 33.03 35.50 -11.02
N GLU A 211 33.56 34.28 -11.07
CA GLU A 211 34.99 34.04 -11.01
C GLU A 211 35.73 34.60 -12.23
N ALA A 212 35.15 34.49 -13.43
CA ALA A 212 35.69 35.11 -14.63
C ALA A 212 35.78 36.64 -14.51
N TYR A 213 34.70 37.28 -14.05
CA TYR A 213 34.67 38.73 -13.83
C TYR A 213 35.66 39.18 -12.74
N ARG A 214 35.77 38.43 -11.64
CA ARG A 214 36.73 38.71 -10.56
C ARG A 214 38.17 38.69 -11.06
N ARG A 215 38.54 37.73 -11.91
CA ARG A 215 39.87 37.65 -12.52
C ARG A 215 40.12 38.85 -13.44
N GLU A 216 39.17 39.19 -14.30
CA GLU A 216 39.28 40.34 -15.20
C GLU A 216 39.49 41.66 -14.43
N LEU A 217 38.73 41.88 -13.34
CA LEU A 217 38.91 43.06 -12.48
C LEU A 217 40.28 43.08 -11.78
N ARG A 218 40.73 41.93 -11.27
CA ARG A 218 42.01 41.81 -10.59
C ARG A 218 43.17 42.08 -11.56
N ASP A 219 43.10 41.54 -12.76
CA ASP A 219 44.15 41.67 -13.77
C ASP A 219 44.16 43.06 -14.42
N GLY A 220 42.97 43.65 -14.65
CA GLY A 220 42.83 44.94 -15.33
C GLY A 220 42.95 46.17 -14.42
N LEU A 221 42.45 46.10 -13.18
CA LEU A 221 42.35 47.24 -12.26
C LEU A 221 43.00 47.00 -10.89
N GLY A 222 43.42 45.76 -10.57
CA GLY A 222 43.99 45.42 -9.27
C GLY A 222 42.98 45.44 -8.11
N THR A 223 41.69 45.45 -8.42
CA THR A 223 40.60 45.57 -7.44
C THR A 223 39.74 44.31 -7.38
N ASP A 224 39.04 44.12 -6.26
CA ASP A 224 38.03 43.07 -6.11
C ASP A 224 36.61 43.58 -6.50
N PRO A 225 35.67 42.68 -6.80
CA PRO A 225 34.26 43.01 -6.97
C PRO A 225 33.66 43.78 -5.78
N GLY A 226 32.67 44.62 -6.05
CA GLY A 226 31.95 45.39 -5.03
C GLY A 226 31.09 44.54 -4.09
N ALA A 227 30.61 45.18 -3.02
CA ALA A 227 29.88 44.50 -1.93
C ALA A 227 28.59 43.82 -2.40
N GLY A 228 27.87 44.41 -3.36
CA GLY A 228 26.63 43.83 -3.91
C GLY A 228 26.88 42.50 -4.63
N LEU A 229 27.92 42.43 -5.46
CA LEU A 229 28.27 41.21 -6.18
C LEU A 229 28.86 40.14 -5.25
N LYS A 230 29.65 40.55 -4.25
CA LYS A 230 30.12 39.67 -3.16
C LYS A 230 28.97 39.10 -2.33
N ALA A 231 27.92 39.88 -2.09
CA ALA A 231 26.72 39.40 -1.38
C ALA A 231 25.99 38.33 -2.20
N VAL A 232 25.84 38.52 -3.51
CA VAL A 232 25.30 37.47 -4.41
C VAL A 232 26.18 36.22 -4.39
N GLN A 233 27.51 36.36 -4.44
CA GLN A 233 28.40 35.21 -4.30
C GLN A 233 28.15 34.46 -2.98
N GLN A 234 27.99 35.17 -1.86
CA GLN A 234 27.67 34.55 -0.57
C GLN A 234 26.29 33.89 -0.55
N GLU A 235 25.26 34.51 -1.15
CA GLU A 235 23.91 33.95 -1.33
C GLU A 235 23.97 32.62 -2.09
N LEU A 236 24.72 32.60 -3.20
CA LEU A 236 24.94 31.40 -4.02
C LEU A 236 25.70 30.30 -3.26
N LEU A 237 26.70 30.67 -2.45
CA LEU A 237 27.50 29.73 -1.66
C LEU A 237 26.77 29.18 -0.42
N ARG A 238 25.92 30.00 0.23
CA ARG A 238 25.07 29.58 1.36
C ARG A 238 23.87 28.75 0.93
N GLY A 239 23.58 28.72 -0.36
CA GLY A 239 22.47 27.97 -0.89
C GLY A 239 21.12 28.68 -0.70
N GLU A 240 21.08 30.00 -0.76
CA GLU A 240 19.82 30.73 -0.77
C GLU A 240 19.20 30.82 -2.19
N ALA A 241 19.93 30.34 -3.21
CA ALA A 241 19.48 30.29 -4.60
C ALA A 241 18.33 29.29 -4.84
N PRO A 242 17.39 29.60 -5.76
CA PRO A 242 16.23 28.76 -6.04
C PRO A 242 16.63 27.40 -6.66
N VAL A 243 15.83 26.37 -6.36
CA VAL A 243 15.99 25.02 -6.92
C VAL A 243 15.60 25.04 -8.41
N VAL A 244 16.47 24.50 -9.25
CA VAL A 244 16.30 24.41 -10.71
C VAL A 244 15.89 22.98 -11.07
N ARG A 245 14.69 22.85 -11.64
CA ARG A 245 14.15 21.58 -12.16
C ARG A 245 13.81 21.76 -13.64
N HIS A 246 14.47 21.01 -14.50
CA HIS A 246 14.27 21.03 -15.96
C HIS A 246 13.59 19.75 -16.39
N GLY A 247 12.56 19.87 -17.24
CA GLY A 247 11.83 18.72 -17.78
C GLY A 247 10.92 17.98 -16.79
N VAL A 248 10.80 18.41 -15.53
CA VAL A 248 9.96 17.77 -14.50
C VAL A 248 8.50 18.24 -14.63
N PRO A 249 7.55 17.38 -15.04
CA PRO A 249 6.17 17.81 -15.23
C PRO A 249 5.44 18.12 -13.92
N HIS A 250 4.49 19.06 -13.97
CA HIS A 250 3.53 19.27 -12.91
C HIS A 250 2.34 18.31 -13.09
N GLU A 251 2.20 17.37 -12.17
CA GLU A 251 1.11 16.40 -12.21
C GLU A 251 -0.16 16.99 -11.59
N PRO A 252 -1.31 16.99 -12.29
CA PRO A 252 -2.53 17.62 -11.81
C PRO A 252 -3.20 16.90 -10.64
N ASN A 253 -2.74 15.69 -10.30
CA ASN A 253 -3.27 14.90 -9.20
C ASN A 253 -2.14 14.33 -8.34
N PRO A 254 -2.34 14.21 -7.01
CA PRO A 254 -1.36 13.60 -6.12
C PRO A 254 -1.07 12.14 -6.52
N LEU A 255 0.12 11.67 -6.14
CA LEU A 255 0.51 10.27 -6.29
C LEU A 255 0.06 9.52 -5.03
N LEU A 256 -0.88 8.59 -5.18
CA LEU A 256 -1.52 7.92 -4.05
C LEU A 256 -0.73 6.70 -3.57
N GLY A 257 -0.53 6.57 -2.26
CA GLY A 257 0.05 5.41 -1.58
C GLY A 257 1.47 5.04 -2.02
N ARG A 258 2.29 6.05 -2.33
CA ARG A 258 3.69 5.90 -2.79
C ARG A 258 4.69 6.65 -1.91
N ASP A 259 4.28 7.12 -0.73
CA ASP A 259 5.14 7.94 0.13
C ASP A 259 6.36 7.15 0.63
N ASP A 260 6.17 5.90 1.03
CA ASP A 260 7.25 4.99 1.43
C ASP A 260 8.19 4.68 0.27
N ASP A 261 7.66 4.53 -0.94
CA ASP A 261 8.45 4.25 -2.14
C ASP A 261 9.32 5.45 -2.54
N ILE A 262 8.76 6.67 -2.45
CA ILE A 262 9.51 7.91 -2.65
C ILE A 262 10.64 7.99 -1.63
N ALA A 263 10.34 7.79 -0.34
CA ALA A 263 11.34 7.83 0.73
C ALA A 263 12.43 6.76 0.55
N ALA A 264 12.08 5.57 0.05
CA ALA A 264 13.03 4.51 -0.24
C ALA A 264 13.97 4.89 -1.39
N VAL A 265 13.44 5.39 -2.51
CA VAL A 265 14.25 5.83 -3.66
C VAL A 265 15.15 7.01 -3.28
N GLU A 266 14.65 7.97 -2.49
CA GLU A 266 15.47 9.08 -1.98
C GLU A 266 16.62 8.60 -1.10
N ARG A 267 16.39 7.58 -0.25
CA ARG A 267 17.45 6.99 0.58
C ARG A 267 18.50 6.27 -0.27
N LEU A 268 18.07 5.53 -1.29
CA LEU A 268 18.98 4.90 -2.25
C LEU A 268 19.78 5.95 -3.03
N LEU A 269 19.14 7.06 -3.43
CA LEU A 269 19.81 8.19 -4.05
C LEU A 269 20.75 8.93 -3.11
N ARG A 270 20.75 8.70 -1.79
CA ARG A 270 21.80 9.20 -0.87
C ARG A 270 22.98 8.23 -0.79
N ALA A 271 22.70 6.93 -0.76
CA ALA A 271 23.69 5.87 -0.61
C ALA A 271 24.44 5.53 -1.93
N SER A 272 23.78 5.68 -3.08
CA SER A 272 24.29 5.25 -4.39
C SER A 272 24.27 6.39 -5.41
N ARG A 273 25.12 6.29 -6.43
CA ARG A 273 25.27 7.30 -7.50
C ARG A 273 24.45 6.98 -8.75
N ALA A 274 24.07 5.73 -8.95
CA ALA A 274 23.13 5.29 -9.97
C ALA A 274 22.04 4.46 -9.29
N VAL A 275 20.79 4.88 -9.45
CA VAL A 275 19.61 4.17 -8.93
C VAL A 275 18.68 3.91 -10.09
N THR A 276 18.16 2.68 -10.21
CA THR A 276 17.19 2.35 -11.25
C THR A 276 15.91 1.84 -10.62
N VAL A 277 14.81 2.51 -10.89
CA VAL A 277 13.46 2.07 -10.53
C VAL A 277 12.98 1.10 -11.61
N VAL A 278 12.78 -0.16 -11.21
CA VAL A 278 12.34 -1.23 -12.10
C VAL A 278 10.91 -1.66 -11.79
N GLY A 279 10.23 -2.20 -12.79
CA GLY A 279 8.88 -2.75 -12.64
C GLY A 279 8.12 -2.79 -13.97
N PRO A 280 7.02 -3.54 -14.05
CA PRO A 280 6.19 -3.63 -15.26
C PRO A 280 5.61 -2.28 -15.72
N GLY A 281 5.17 -2.25 -16.98
CA GLY A 281 4.47 -1.10 -17.56
C GLY A 281 3.19 -0.80 -16.79
N GLY A 282 2.92 0.47 -16.50
CA GLY A 282 1.69 0.89 -15.82
C GLY A 282 1.72 0.95 -14.29
N LEU A 283 2.84 0.59 -13.63
CA LEU A 283 3.02 0.73 -12.17
C LEU A 283 3.22 2.17 -11.67
N GLY A 284 3.44 3.11 -12.60
CA GLY A 284 3.66 4.52 -12.26
C GLY A 284 5.12 4.91 -12.01
N LYS A 285 6.11 4.14 -12.51
CA LYS A 285 7.55 4.47 -12.41
C LYS A 285 7.86 5.90 -12.83
N THR A 286 7.33 6.35 -13.97
CA THR A 286 7.47 7.73 -14.44
C THR A 286 6.89 8.75 -13.46
N ARG A 287 5.70 8.48 -12.91
CA ARG A 287 5.07 9.38 -11.91
C ARG A 287 5.82 9.40 -10.57
N LEU A 288 6.40 8.26 -10.16
CA LEU A 288 7.31 8.17 -9.02
C LEU A 288 8.58 8.99 -9.28
N ALA A 289 9.19 8.83 -10.45
CA ALA A 289 10.37 9.60 -10.85
C ALA A 289 10.07 11.11 -10.89
N HIS A 290 8.88 11.54 -11.34
CA HIS A 290 8.45 12.93 -11.23
C HIS A 290 8.36 13.39 -9.77
N ALA A 291 7.82 12.57 -8.86
CA ALA A 291 7.70 12.90 -7.45
C ALA A 291 9.07 13.04 -6.78
N VAL A 292 9.96 12.06 -6.97
CA VAL A 292 11.35 12.11 -6.50
C VAL A 292 12.09 13.32 -7.11
N SER A 293 11.88 13.60 -8.40
CA SER A 293 12.47 14.76 -9.08
C SER A 293 11.95 16.10 -8.59
N ARG A 294 10.86 16.16 -7.81
CA ARG A 294 10.39 17.39 -7.14
C ARG A 294 10.92 17.50 -5.71
N GLY A 295 11.05 16.37 -5.01
CA GLY A 295 11.53 16.26 -3.64
C GLY A 295 13.06 16.20 -3.49
N ALA A 296 13.81 15.96 -4.56
CA ALA A 296 15.25 15.68 -4.46
C ALA A 296 16.05 16.82 -3.78
N GLU A 297 17.08 16.48 -3.03
CA GLU A 297 17.91 17.46 -2.32
C GLU A 297 18.86 18.23 -3.26
N GLN A 298 19.12 17.67 -4.44
CA GLN A 298 19.94 18.29 -5.46
C GLN A 298 19.24 19.55 -5.99
N ARG A 299 20.01 20.63 -6.04
CA ARG A 299 19.51 21.93 -6.53
C ARG A 299 19.25 21.95 -8.02
N VAL A 300 19.93 21.09 -8.77
CA VAL A 300 19.84 21.01 -10.21
C VAL A 300 19.35 19.61 -10.57
N VAL A 301 18.16 19.53 -11.15
CA VAL A 301 17.58 18.26 -11.60
C VAL A 301 17.13 18.36 -13.04
N TYR A 302 17.58 17.40 -13.85
CA TYR A 302 17.17 17.27 -15.25
C TYR A 302 16.39 15.97 -15.40
N PHE A 303 15.19 16.06 -15.98
CA PHE A 303 14.38 14.91 -16.33
C PHE A 303 14.35 14.76 -17.85
N VAL A 304 14.79 13.61 -18.35
CA VAL A 304 14.91 13.31 -19.77
C VAL A 304 14.08 12.06 -20.11
N PRO A 305 12.98 12.21 -20.85
CA PRO A 305 12.20 11.07 -21.33
C PRO A 305 12.87 10.43 -22.56
N LEU A 306 13.23 9.15 -22.48
CA LEU A 306 13.85 8.39 -23.59
C LEU A 306 12.85 7.54 -24.37
N ALA A 307 11.54 7.76 -24.19
CA ALA A 307 10.50 6.94 -24.81
C ALA A 307 10.47 6.96 -26.35
N ALA A 308 11.07 7.98 -26.97
CA ALA A 308 11.16 8.11 -28.43
C ALA A 308 12.48 7.55 -29.02
N VAL A 309 13.43 7.14 -28.17
CA VAL A 309 14.75 6.67 -28.60
C VAL A 309 14.74 5.16 -28.73
N THR A 310 15.09 4.65 -29.91
CA THR A 310 15.03 3.22 -30.23
C THR A 310 16.41 2.60 -30.49
N ALA A 311 17.44 3.41 -30.71
CA ALA A 311 18.82 2.97 -30.93
C ALA A 311 19.73 3.40 -29.77
N ASN A 312 20.70 2.54 -29.41
CA ASN A 312 21.55 2.77 -28.22
C ASN A 312 22.55 3.92 -28.44
N GLU A 313 23.03 4.07 -29.67
CA GLU A 313 23.96 5.11 -30.11
C GLU A 313 23.38 6.53 -30.01
N ASP A 314 22.05 6.67 -30.06
CA ASP A 314 21.37 7.97 -30.08
C ASP A 314 21.13 8.54 -28.67
N VAL A 315 21.28 7.74 -27.62
CA VAL A 315 20.96 8.12 -26.23
C VAL A 315 21.76 9.33 -25.76
N ALA A 316 23.08 9.34 -26.01
CA ALA A 316 23.93 10.45 -25.57
C ALA A 316 23.59 11.77 -26.30
N ALA A 317 23.21 11.70 -27.57
CA ALA A 317 22.80 12.86 -28.34
C ALA A 317 21.43 13.40 -27.86
N GLU A 318 20.47 12.51 -27.58
CA GLU A 318 19.15 12.90 -27.07
C GLU A 318 19.26 13.54 -25.69
N VAL A 319 20.06 12.97 -24.79
CA VAL A 319 20.29 13.55 -23.46
C VAL A 319 20.98 14.91 -23.60
N ALA A 320 22.00 15.05 -24.44
CA ALA A 320 22.64 16.34 -24.70
C ALA A 320 21.66 17.39 -25.25
N SER A 321 20.78 16.99 -26.16
CA SER A 321 19.71 17.82 -26.73
C SER A 321 18.71 18.27 -25.66
N ALA A 322 18.20 17.34 -24.84
CA ALA A 322 17.26 17.63 -23.76
C ALA A 322 17.83 18.55 -22.67
N LEU A 323 19.15 18.50 -22.46
CA LEU A 323 19.90 19.41 -21.58
C LEU A 323 20.24 20.77 -22.25
N GLY A 324 19.98 20.94 -23.54
CA GLY A 324 20.29 22.17 -24.29
C GLY A 324 21.78 22.35 -24.62
N ALA A 325 22.56 21.26 -24.62
CA ALA A 325 24.01 21.29 -24.90
C ALA A 325 24.34 21.46 -26.40
N GLY A 326 23.35 21.35 -27.29
CA GLY A 326 23.49 21.47 -28.76
C GLY A 326 23.00 22.79 -29.38
N ASP A 327 22.23 23.60 -28.66
CA ASP A 327 21.77 24.90 -29.16
C ASP A 327 22.85 25.95 -28.92
N GLY A 328 23.62 26.22 -29.97
CA GLY A 328 24.62 27.28 -29.98
C GLY A 328 23.98 28.60 -29.53
N ARG A 329 24.38 29.09 -28.35
CA ARG A 329 24.12 30.47 -27.92
C ARG A 329 24.58 31.41 -29.02
N PRO A 330 23.71 32.25 -29.62
CA PRO A 330 24.16 33.26 -30.57
C PRO A 330 24.90 34.35 -29.78
N GLY A 331 26.23 34.27 -29.72
CA GLY A 331 27.07 35.30 -29.09
C GLY A 331 28.44 34.88 -28.55
N ALA A 332 28.79 33.60 -28.47
CA ALA A 332 30.13 33.19 -28.05
C ALA A 332 31.05 33.03 -29.26
N VAL A 333 31.86 34.05 -29.56
CA VAL A 333 33.02 33.90 -30.45
C VAL A 333 34.14 33.23 -29.66
N SER A 334 34.75 32.20 -30.28
CA SER A 334 35.96 31.44 -29.92
C SER A 334 35.86 30.31 -28.87
N GLY A 335 35.94 29.07 -29.38
CA GLY A 335 36.55 27.92 -28.67
C GLY A 335 35.72 26.63 -28.65
N HIS A 336 35.79 25.84 -29.74
CA HIS A 336 35.33 24.44 -29.85
C HIS A 336 34.01 24.05 -29.13
N ALA A 337 32.87 24.14 -29.83
CA ALA A 337 31.75 23.26 -29.51
C ALA A 337 32.28 21.82 -29.61
N SER A 338 32.36 21.08 -28.50
CA SER A 338 32.86 19.71 -28.54
C SER A 338 31.89 18.89 -29.39
N ALA A 339 32.38 18.27 -30.46
CA ALA A 339 31.63 17.30 -31.24
C ALA A 339 31.25 16.03 -30.44
N ASP A 340 31.68 15.95 -29.18
CA ASP A 340 31.39 14.88 -28.24
C ASP A 340 30.19 15.24 -27.32
N PRO A 341 29.04 14.54 -27.45
CA PRO A 341 27.85 14.76 -26.63
C PRO A 341 28.08 14.65 -25.12
N LEU A 342 29.04 13.80 -24.70
CA LEU A 342 29.32 13.57 -23.29
C LEU A 342 29.94 14.80 -22.61
N SER A 343 30.90 15.43 -23.28
CA SER A 343 31.50 16.68 -22.84
C SER A 343 30.48 17.82 -22.73
N GLY A 344 29.52 17.87 -23.65
CA GLY A 344 28.40 18.81 -23.61
C GLY A 344 27.49 18.61 -22.38
N ILE A 345 27.10 17.36 -22.10
CA ILE A 345 26.27 17.00 -20.93
C ILE A 345 26.98 17.39 -19.62
N LEU A 346 28.26 17.07 -19.48
CA LEU A 346 29.05 17.44 -18.30
C LEU A 346 29.18 18.96 -18.13
N GLY A 347 29.31 19.70 -19.25
CA GLY A 347 29.35 21.16 -19.25
C GLY A 347 28.05 21.79 -18.72
N VAL A 348 26.89 21.24 -19.08
CA VAL A 348 25.58 21.71 -18.60
C VAL A 348 25.32 21.32 -17.14
N LEU A 349 25.66 20.09 -16.74
CA LEU A 349 25.48 19.61 -15.36
C LEU A 349 26.41 20.33 -14.37
N GLY A 350 27.58 20.78 -14.82
CA GLY A 350 28.56 21.51 -14.03
C GLY A 350 29.23 20.66 -12.94
N SER A 351 30.04 21.30 -12.09
CA SER A 351 30.85 20.63 -11.05
C SER A 351 30.15 20.51 -9.69
N GLY A 352 28.83 20.74 -9.61
CA GLY A 352 28.07 20.75 -8.36
C GLY A 352 27.11 19.55 -8.22
N PRO A 353 26.45 19.39 -7.06
CA PRO A 353 25.48 18.30 -6.84
C PRO A 353 24.28 18.41 -7.78
N ALA A 354 24.14 17.44 -8.68
CA ALA A 354 23.07 17.38 -9.67
C ALA A 354 22.42 16.00 -9.73
N LEU A 355 21.14 15.95 -10.08
CA LEU A 355 20.39 14.72 -10.35
C LEU A 355 19.98 14.68 -11.83
N LEU A 356 20.44 13.67 -12.56
CA LEU A 356 19.97 13.36 -13.91
C LEU A 356 18.95 12.22 -13.83
N VAL A 357 17.76 12.41 -14.37
CA VAL A 357 16.70 11.41 -14.39
C VAL A 357 16.45 10.96 -15.82
N LEU A 358 16.63 9.67 -16.09
CA LEU A 358 16.43 9.03 -17.40
C LEU A 358 15.18 8.15 -17.35
N ASP A 359 14.10 8.58 -18.00
CA ASP A 359 12.84 7.84 -17.98
C ASP A 359 12.68 6.94 -19.20
N ASN A 360 12.11 5.74 -19.01
CA ASN A 360 11.78 4.76 -20.05
C ASN A 360 13.01 4.19 -20.79
N CYS A 361 14.01 3.73 -20.03
CA CYS A 361 15.26 3.18 -20.57
C CYS A 361 15.14 1.77 -21.18
N GLU A 362 13.98 1.10 -21.11
CA GLU A 362 13.82 -0.31 -21.49
C GLU A 362 14.17 -0.64 -22.96
N GLN A 363 14.09 0.32 -23.87
CA GLN A 363 14.42 0.11 -25.29
C GLN A 363 15.91 0.32 -25.59
N VAL A 364 16.63 1.00 -24.70
CA VAL A 364 18.01 1.48 -24.90
C VAL A 364 18.88 1.22 -23.67
N VAL A 365 18.64 0.09 -22.99
CA VAL A 365 19.29 -0.27 -21.73
C VAL A 365 20.82 -0.18 -21.83
N ARG A 366 21.41 -0.67 -22.93
CA ARG A 366 22.86 -0.63 -23.15
C ARG A 366 23.37 0.80 -23.32
N GLY A 367 22.72 1.60 -24.17
CA GLY A 367 23.10 3.00 -24.41
C GLY A 367 22.95 3.88 -23.15
N ALA A 368 21.90 3.66 -22.37
CA ALA A 368 21.70 4.32 -21.09
C ALA A 368 22.77 3.90 -20.08
N ALA A 369 23.09 2.60 -19.96
CA ALA A 369 24.14 2.10 -19.08
C ALA A 369 25.51 2.70 -19.42
N ASP A 370 25.89 2.72 -20.71
CA ASP A 370 27.17 3.25 -21.16
C ASP A 370 27.30 4.75 -20.85
N LEU A 371 26.24 5.53 -21.11
CA LEU A 371 26.20 6.95 -20.77
C LEU A 371 26.32 7.19 -19.26
N VAL A 372 25.53 6.48 -18.45
CA VAL A 372 25.55 6.63 -16.99
C VAL A 372 26.91 6.26 -16.42
N ARG A 373 27.53 5.17 -16.89
CA ARG A 373 28.88 4.75 -16.49
C ARG A 373 29.89 5.86 -16.75
N ALA A 374 29.86 6.47 -17.93
CA ALA A 374 30.81 7.50 -18.30
C ALA A 374 30.59 8.81 -17.53
N LEU A 375 29.34 9.22 -17.30
CA LEU A 375 29.00 10.41 -16.53
C LEU A 375 29.34 10.27 -15.03
N VAL A 376 28.99 9.14 -14.41
CA VAL A 376 29.29 8.87 -12.99
C VAL A 376 30.80 8.73 -12.76
N SER A 377 31.56 8.26 -13.74
CA SER A 377 33.03 8.21 -13.64
C SER A 377 33.71 9.59 -13.75
N SER A 378 33.06 10.54 -14.45
CA SER A 378 33.66 11.84 -14.78
C SER A 378 33.27 12.98 -13.83
N SER A 379 32.15 12.87 -13.14
CA SER A 379 31.74 13.79 -12.06
C SER A 379 31.68 13.03 -10.75
N LYS A 380 32.02 13.63 -9.61
CA LYS A 380 31.90 12.99 -8.28
C LYS A 380 30.57 13.32 -7.59
N ASP A 381 29.93 14.42 -7.99
CA ASP A 381 28.76 14.99 -7.34
C ASP A 381 27.45 14.73 -8.12
N LEU A 382 27.55 14.09 -9.29
CA LEU A 382 26.40 13.68 -10.10
C LEU A 382 25.77 12.39 -9.57
N ARG A 383 24.44 12.40 -9.47
CA ARG A 383 23.60 11.22 -9.25
C ARG A 383 22.66 10.99 -10.42
N VAL A 384 22.35 9.73 -10.69
CA VAL A 384 21.45 9.33 -11.76
C VAL A 384 20.30 8.49 -11.20
N LEU A 385 19.07 8.83 -11.60
CA LEU A 385 17.87 8.02 -11.41
C LEU A 385 17.38 7.53 -12.78
N ALA A 386 17.33 6.23 -13.02
CA ALA A 386 16.73 5.68 -14.23
C ALA A 386 15.38 5.03 -13.92
N THR A 387 14.45 5.04 -14.88
CA THR A 387 13.28 4.15 -14.87
C THR A 387 13.38 3.18 -16.03
N SER A 388 13.11 1.91 -15.77
CA SER A 388 13.21 0.85 -16.76
C SER A 388 12.32 -0.34 -16.37
N ARG A 389 12.17 -1.32 -17.27
CA ARG A 389 11.57 -2.61 -16.92
C ARG A 389 12.57 -3.58 -16.29
N ALA A 390 13.85 -3.41 -16.60
CA ALA A 390 14.95 -4.20 -16.08
C ALA A 390 16.10 -3.27 -15.62
N PRO A 391 17.00 -3.75 -14.74
CA PRO A 391 18.20 -3.00 -14.36
C PRO A 391 19.05 -2.60 -15.58
N LEU A 392 19.86 -1.55 -15.44
CA LEU A 392 20.82 -1.12 -16.46
C LEU A 392 22.07 -2.02 -16.52
N GLY A 393 22.33 -2.79 -15.46
CA GLY A 393 23.46 -3.71 -15.39
C GLY A 393 24.78 -3.03 -15.03
N LEU A 394 24.73 -1.94 -14.24
CA LEU A 394 25.95 -1.27 -13.76
C LEU A 394 26.43 -1.90 -12.46
N THR A 395 27.75 -2.01 -12.28
CA THR A 395 28.37 -2.60 -11.07
C THR A 395 28.09 -1.81 -9.79
N SER A 396 27.70 -0.54 -9.89
CA SER A 396 27.38 0.35 -8.76
C SER A 396 25.93 0.84 -8.79
N GLU A 397 25.06 0.11 -9.49
CA GLU A 397 23.62 0.37 -9.55
C GLU A 397 22.92 -0.10 -8.26
N ALA A 398 22.08 0.75 -7.69
CA ALA A 398 21.08 0.33 -6.73
C ALA A 398 19.73 0.17 -7.45
N VAL A 399 19.18 -1.04 -7.39
CA VAL A 399 17.90 -1.35 -8.05
C VAL A 399 16.77 -1.23 -7.03
N TYR A 400 15.72 -0.51 -7.39
CA TYR A 400 14.49 -0.41 -6.61
C TYR A 400 13.32 -0.98 -7.39
N ALA A 401 12.84 -2.15 -6.97
CA ALA A 401 11.66 -2.78 -7.55
C ALA A 401 10.40 -2.08 -7.00
N LEU A 402 9.66 -1.39 -7.87
CA LEU A 402 8.44 -0.68 -7.49
C LEU A 402 7.31 -1.68 -7.22
N PRO A 403 6.74 -1.76 -6.00
CA PRO A 403 5.66 -2.70 -5.71
C PRO A 403 4.34 -2.34 -6.41
N GLU A 404 3.39 -3.27 -6.46
CA GLU A 404 1.98 -3.01 -6.83
C GLU A 404 1.30 -2.11 -5.78
N LEU A 405 0.20 -1.43 -6.15
CA LEU A 405 -0.59 -0.68 -5.17
C LEU A 405 -1.35 -1.65 -4.25
N GLY A 406 -1.37 -1.35 -2.96
CA GLY A 406 -2.26 -2.01 -2.01
C GLY A 406 -3.73 -1.91 -2.42
N LEU A 407 -4.56 -2.84 -1.93
CA LEU A 407 -5.98 -2.89 -2.28
C LEU A 407 -6.71 -1.59 -1.89
N ASP A 408 -6.45 -1.06 -0.70
CA ASP A 408 -7.09 0.17 -0.22
C ASP A 408 -6.74 1.37 -1.10
N THR A 409 -5.47 1.52 -1.46
CA THR A 409 -5.00 2.56 -2.39
C THR A 409 -5.59 2.39 -3.79
N SER A 410 -5.73 1.15 -4.25
CA SER A 410 -6.36 0.83 -5.54
C SER A 410 -7.85 1.19 -5.55
N ILE A 411 -8.56 0.90 -4.45
CA ILE A 411 -9.96 1.31 -4.24
C ILE A 411 -10.08 2.83 -4.21
N GLU A 412 -9.17 3.51 -3.52
CA GLU A 412 -9.14 4.97 -3.44
C GLU A 412 -8.94 5.58 -4.84
N LEU A 413 -7.91 5.12 -5.56
CA LEU A 413 -7.62 5.56 -6.94
C LEU A 413 -8.80 5.32 -7.86
N PHE A 414 -9.42 4.13 -7.80
CA PHE A 414 -10.61 3.80 -8.57
C PHE A 414 -11.76 4.77 -8.25
N THR A 415 -12.01 5.02 -6.96
CA THR A 415 -13.10 5.87 -6.48
C THR A 415 -12.92 7.31 -6.94
N GLN A 416 -11.72 7.88 -6.78
CA GLN A 416 -11.41 9.23 -7.23
C GLN A 416 -11.64 9.37 -8.75
N ARG A 417 -11.14 8.40 -9.54
CA ARG A 417 -11.23 8.43 -11.01
C ARG A 417 -12.64 8.15 -11.52
N ALA A 418 -13.39 7.26 -10.88
CA ALA A 418 -14.76 6.93 -11.24
C ALA A 418 -15.70 8.11 -10.98
N ARG A 419 -15.55 8.80 -9.83
CA ARG A 419 -16.32 10.01 -9.52
C ARG A 419 -15.99 11.17 -10.44
N ALA A 420 -14.71 11.33 -10.81
CA ALA A 420 -14.30 12.31 -11.82
C ALA A 420 -14.89 12.00 -13.20
N ALA A 421 -15.04 10.72 -13.54
CA ALA A 421 -15.64 10.29 -14.80
C ALA A 421 -17.17 10.42 -14.82
N ARG A 422 -17.86 10.19 -13.68
CA ARG A 422 -19.31 10.33 -13.49
C ARG A 422 -19.63 10.70 -12.04
N PRO A 423 -19.91 11.98 -11.72
CA PRO A 423 -20.08 12.46 -10.34
C PRO A 423 -21.17 11.77 -9.51
N GLY A 424 -22.17 11.17 -10.15
CA GLY A 424 -23.28 10.44 -9.50
C GLY A 424 -23.20 8.90 -9.58
N VAL A 425 -22.03 8.33 -9.89
CA VAL A 425 -21.88 6.87 -9.94
C VAL A 425 -22.11 6.22 -8.57
N GLN A 426 -22.88 5.14 -8.54
CA GLN A 426 -22.98 4.25 -7.38
C GLN A 426 -21.76 3.32 -7.34
N LEU A 427 -21.04 3.32 -6.22
CA LEU A 427 -19.82 2.56 -6.00
C LEU A 427 -20.00 1.61 -4.80
N PRO A 428 -20.64 0.43 -4.98
CA PRO A 428 -20.80 -0.53 -3.89
C PRO A 428 -19.42 -1.02 -3.41
N PRO A 429 -19.10 -0.95 -2.11
CA PRO A 429 -17.77 -1.29 -1.58
C PRO A 429 -17.28 -2.67 -2.01
N ASP A 430 -18.11 -3.70 -1.90
CA ASP A 430 -17.74 -5.08 -2.26
C ASP A 430 -17.47 -5.26 -3.75
N ALA A 431 -18.24 -4.57 -4.60
CA ALA A 431 -18.06 -4.61 -6.05
C ALA A 431 -16.79 -3.87 -6.49
N VAL A 432 -16.47 -2.76 -5.84
CA VAL A 432 -15.22 -2.01 -6.10
C VAL A 432 -14.01 -2.77 -5.60
N ALA A 433 -14.06 -3.34 -4.39
CA ALA A 433 -12.99 -4.17 -3.84
C ALA A 433 -12.79 -5.43 -4.69
N GLY A 434 -13.89 -6.07 -5.12
CA GLY A 434 -13.87 -7.18 -6.07
C GLY A 434 -13.19 -6.79 -7.38
N LEU A 435 -13.60 -5.68 -8.00
CA LEU A 435 -13.00 -5.19 -9.23
C LEU A 435 -11.51 -4.86 -9.06
N CYS A 436 -11.12 -4.14 -8.02
CA CYS A 436 -9.72 -3.76 -7.79
C CYS A 436 -8.81 -4.96 -7.55
N ARG A 437 -9.32 -6.02 -6.90
CA ARG A 437 -8.60 -7.30 -6.77
C ARG A 437 -8.31 -7.95 -8.13
N HIS A 438 -9.18 -7.77 -9.13
CA HIS A 438 -8.97 -8.29 -10.49
C HIS A 438 -8.07 -7.40 -11.36
N LEU A 439 -7.57 -6.27 -10.84
CA LEU A 439 -6.73 -5.32 -11.58
C LEU A 439 -5.27 -5.31 -11.08
N ASP A 440 -4.91 -6.27 -10.23
CA ASP A 440 -3.54 -6.57 -9.80
C ASP A 440 -2.76 -5.37 -9.22
N GLY A 441 -3.47 -4.43 -8.59
CA GLY A 441 -2.84 -3.24 -8.02
C GLY A 441 -2.10 -2.36 -9.04
N LEU A 442 -2.36 -2.53 -10.35
CA LEU A 442 -1.74 -1.74 -11.42
C LEU A 442 -2.49 -0.41 -11.56
N PRO A 443 -1.89 0.75 -11.20
CA PRO A 443 -2.56 2.04 -11.25
C PRO A 443 -3.21 2.33 -12.62
N LEU A 444 -2.50 2.02 -13.71
CA LEU A 444 -3.03 2.22 -15.06
C LEU A 444 -4.27 1.36 -15.33
N ALA A 445 -4.29 0.09 -14.89
CA ALA A 445 -5.44 -0.78 -15.06
C ALA A 445 -6.65 -0.27 -14.27
N VAL A 446 -6.41 0.23 -13.05
CA VAL A 446 -7.42 0.87 -12.19
C VAL A 446 -8.00 2.11 -12.85
N GLU A 447 -7.17 3.01 -13.39
CA GLU A 447 -7.62 4.23 -14.06
C GLU A 447 -8.42 3.91 -15.34
N LEU A 448 -7.98 2.92 -16.11
CA LEU A 448 -8.68 2.47 -17.32
C LEU A 448 -10.04 1.85 -16.98
N ALA A 449 -10.14 1.07 -15.91
CA ALA A 449 -11.40 0.51 -15.43
C ALA A 449 -12.34 1.62 -14.94
N ALA A 450 -11.83 2.57 -14.15
CA ALA A 450 -12.59 3.70 -13.63
C ALA A 450 -13.16 4.58 -14.76
N ALA A 451 -12.42 4.75 -15.88
CA ALA A 451 -12.91 5.48 -17.05
C ALA A 451 -14.16 4.83 -17.70
N ARG A 452 -14.35 3.52 -17.55
CA ARG A 452 -15.51 2.79 -18.12
C ARG A 452 -16.82 3.05 -17.39
N VAL A 453 -16.76 3.64 -16.20
CA VAL A 453 -17.93 4.01 -15.39
C VAL A 453 -18.86 5.03 -16.08
N ARG A 454 -18.35 5.75 -17.09
CA ARG A 454 -19.16 6.65 -17.93
C ARG A 454 -20.32 5.95 -18.62
N VAL A 455 -20.15 4.67 -18.95
CA VAL A 455 -21.07 3.90 -19.80
C VAL A 455 -21.50 2.58 -19.18
N LEU A 456 -20.80 2.10 -18.14
CA LEU A 456 -21.06 0.83 -17.48
C LEU A 456 -21.11 1.01 -15.97
N SER A 457 -21.90 0.20 -15.27
CA SER A 457 -21.85 0.10 -13.80
C SER A 457 -20.65 -0.71 -13.34
N VAL A 458 -20.21 -0.53 -12.09
CA VAL A 458 -19.08 -1.29 -11.51
C VAL A 458 -19.32 -2.81 -11.56
N PRO A 459 -20.50 -3.35 -11.22
CA PRO A 459 -20.78 -4.78 -11.37
C PRO A 459 -20.72 -5.26 -12.82
N GLU A 460 -21.15 -4.44 -13.80
CA GLU A 460 -21.03 -4.79 -15.21
C GLU A 460 -19.58 -4.76 -15.71
N ILE A 461 -18.75 -3.84 -15.21
CA ILE A 461 -17.32 -3.79 -15.51
C ILE A 461 -16.64 -5.05 -14.96
N ALA A 462 -16.91 -5.41 -13.70
CA ALA A 462 -16.40 -6.62 -13.06
C ALA A 462 -16.86 -7.90 -13.79
N ARG A 463 -18.16 -7.99 -14.10
CA ARG A 463 -18.72 -9.12 -14.86
C ARG A 463 -18.12 -9.21 -16.26
N ARG A 464 -17.95 -8.09 -16.98
CA ARG A 464 -17.35 -8.09 -18.33
C ARG A 464 -15.85 -8.36 -18.31
N LEU A 465 -15.14 -8.01 -17.24
CA LEU A 465 -13.77 -8.48 -17.04
C LEU A 465 -13.77 -9.99 -16.88
N GLY A 466 -14.58 -10.54 -15.96
CA GLY A 466 -14.74 -11.99 -15.78
C GLY A 466 -15.19 -12.74 -17.04
N ASP A 467 -16.20 -12.24 -17.75
CA ASP A 467 -16.73 -12.80 -19.00
C ASP A 467 -15.73 -12.69 -20.16
N ARG A 468 -14.87 -11.67 -20.17
CA ARG A 468 -13.81 -11.49 -21.18
C ARG A 468 -12.64 -12.46 -20.94
N PHE A 469 -12.32 -12.77 -19.69
CA PHE A 469 -11.40 -13.85 -19.34
C PHE A 469 -12.01 -15.23 -19.63
N ALA A 470 -13.34 -15.37 -19.46
CA ALA A 470 -14.07 -16.56 -19.90
C ALA A 470 -14.14 -16.72 -21.43
N LEU A 471 -14.24 -15.62 -22.18
CA LEU A 471 -14.23 -15.55 -23.66
C LEU A 471 -12.86 -15.86 -24.26
N LEU A 472 -11.75 -15.72 -23.53
CA LEU A 472 -10.41 -16.15 -23.96
C LEU A 472 -10.27 -17.68 -24.06
N ARG A 473 -11.24 -18.45 -23.57
CA ARG A 473 -11.39 -19.89 -23.88
C ARG A 473 -11.91 -20.13 -25.31
N GLY A 474 -12.40 -19.09 -26.00
CA GLY A 474 -12.88 -19.14 -27.37
C GLY A 474 -12.10 -18.19 -28.27
N GLY A 475 -11.03 -18.69 -28.90
CA GLY A 475 -10.43 -18.21 -30.15
C GLY A 475 -10.22 -16.71 -30.38
N VAL A 476 -8.95 -16.32 -30.58
CA VAL A 476 -8.40 -14.96 -30.78
C VAL A 476 -9.01 -14.11 -31.93
N ARG A 477 -9.93 -14.62 -32.76
CA ARG A 477 -10.32 -13.94 -34.02
C ARG A 477 -11.40 -12.86 -33.93
N ASP A 478 -12.16 -12.74 -32.84
CA ASP A 478 -13.29 -11.80 -32.74
C ASP A 478 -13.13 -10.66 -31.70
N MET A 479 -11.90 -10.24 -31.38
CA MET A 479 -11.67 -9.15 -30.41
C MET A 479 -11.68 -7.72 -31.03
N PRO A 480 -12.43 -6.75 -30.46
CA PRO A 480 -12.40 -5.34 -30.89
C PRO A 480 -11.07 -4.61 -30.61
N GLU A 481 -10.65 -3.72 -31.51
CA GLU A 481 -9.37 -2.97 -31.56
C GLU A 481 -8.86 -2.31 -30.26
N ARG A 482 -9.75 -2.01 -29.31
CA ARG A 482 -9.46 -1.18 -28.11
C ARG A 482 -8.94 -1.99 -26.92
N HIS A 483 -8.93 -3.31 -27.05
CA HIS A 483 -8.54 -4.29 -26.04
C HIS A 483 -7.19 -4.97 -26.36
N ARG A 484 -6.57 -4.56 -27.49
CA ARG A 484 -5.27 -5.01 -27.98
C ARG A 484 -4.13 -4.56 -27.06
N THR A 485 -4.25 -3.48 -26.28
CA THR A 485 -3.10 -2.84 -25.61
C THR A 485 -2.49 -3.60 -24.42
N LEU A 486 -3.29 -4.24 -23.54
CA LEU A 486 -2.73 -5.05 -22.42
C LEU A 486 -2.27 -6.44 -22.90
N TYR A 487 -3.02 -7.05 -23.82
CA TYR A 487 -2.66 -8.34 -24.42
C TYR A 487 -1.43 -8.21 -25.33
N ALA A 488 -1.30 -7.10 -26.09
CA ALA A 488 -0.14 -6.83 -26.93
C ALA A 488 1.14 -6.64 -26.12
N VAL A 489 1.07 -6.15 -24.89
CA VAL A 489 2.26 -6.02 -24.03
C VAL A 489 2.77 -7.39 -23.59
N VAL A 490 1.87 -8.29 -23.18
CA VAL A 490 2.24 -9.68 -22.81
C VAL A 490 2.64 -10.48 -24.06
N GLU A 491 1.91 -10.34 -25.17
CA GLU A 491 2.22 -10.99 -26.46
C GLU A 491 3.56 -10.52 -27.04
N TRP A 492 3.92 -9.26 -26.86
CA TRP A 492 5.22 -8.73 -27.26
C TRP A 492 6.35 -9.30 -26.40
N SER A 493 6.22 -9.32 -25.07
CA SER A 493 7.18 -9.98 -24.17
C SER A 493 7.28 -11.49 -24.46
N TRP A 494 6.16 -12.14 -24.79
CA TRP A 494 6.12 -13.55 -25.19
C TRP A 494 6.88 -13.82 -26.50
N ASN A 495 6.72 -12.97 -27.51
CA ASN A 495 7.38 -13.14 -28.80
C ASN A 495 8.90 -12.99 -28.74
N LEU A 496 9.42 -12.31 -27.72
CA LEU A 496 10.86 -12.14 -27.47
C LEU A 496 11.50 -13.34 -26.75
N LEU A 497 10.70 -14.27 -26.22
CA LEU A 497 11.20 -15.47 -25.56
C LEU A 497 11.73 -16.51 -26.55
N ALA A 498 12.77 -17.24 -26.14
CA ALA A 498 13.16 -18.50 -26.77
C ALA A 498 12.02 -19.54 -26.63
N GLU A 499 11.96 -20.53 -27.52
CA GLU A 499 10.90 -21.54 -27.52
C GLU A 499 10.85 -22.36 -26.22
N ASP A 500 12.02 -22.55 -25.61
CA ASP A 500 12.29 -23.24 -24.36
C ASP A 500 11.61 -22.48 -23.20
N ALA A 501 11.82 -21.16 -23.14
CA ALA A 501 11.19 -20.27 -22.17
C ALA A 501 9.67 -20.13 -22.40
N LYS A 502 9.20 -20.15 -23.66
CA LYS A 502 7.75 -20.22 -23.98
C LYS A 502 7.12 -21.53 -23.52
N ALA A 503 7.83 -22.66 -23.67
CA ALA A 503 7.37 -23.96 -23.18
C ALA A 503 7.33 -24.00 -21.65
N ALA A 504 8.33 -23.41 -20.99
CA ALA A 504 8.37 -23.26 -19.54
C ALA A 504 7.18 -22.44 -19.03
N LEU A 505 6.95 -21.24 -19.59
CA LEU A 505 5.87 -20.35 -19.16
C LEU A 505 4.47 -20.98 -19.37
N ARG A 506 4.26 -21.71 -20.48
CA ARG A 506 3.05 -22.53 -20.70
C ARG A 506 2.87 -23.57 -19.61
N THR A 507 3.93 -24.30 -19.27
CA THR A 507 3.86 -25.36 -18.26
C THR A 507 3.60 -24.77 -16.88
N LEU A 508 4.36 -23.76 -16.46
CA LEU A 508 4.25 -23.10 -15.15
C LEU A 508 2.90 -22.40 -14.93
N SER A 509 2.18 -22.02 -15.99
CA SER A 509 0.86 -21.41 -15.84
C SER A 509 -0.22 -22.33 -15.26
N VAL A 510 0.11 -23.60 -15.00
CA VAL A 510 -0.73 -24.55 -14.25
C VAL A 510 -0.82 -24.18 -12.76
N PHE A 511 0.18 -23.48 -12.21
CA PHE A 511 0.20 -23.05 -10.82
C PHE A 511 -0.68 -21.80 -10.60
N PRO A 512 -1.68 -21.83 -9.71
CA PRO A 512 -2.63 -20.74 -9.51
C PRO A 512 -2.07 -19.53 -8.74
N GLY A 513 -1.11 -19.73 -7.83
CA GLY A 513 -0.72 -18.72 -6.83
C GLY A 513 0.79 -18.57 -6.64
N GLY A 514 1.56 -18.90 -7.67
CA GLY A 514 3.03 -19.04 -7.60
C GLY A 514 3.47 -20.42 -7.12
N PHE A 515 4.78 -20.64 -7.01
CA PHE A 515 5.40 -21.92 -6.72
C PHE A 515 6.83 -21.73 -6.17
N LEU A 516 7.30 -22.66 -5.35
CA LEU A 516 8.71 -22.73 -4.93
C LEU A 516 9.61 -23.24 -6.07
N GLY A 517 10.90 -22.91 -6.01
CA GLY A 517 11.89 -23.37 -7.01
C GLY A 517 11.90 -24.88 -7.22
N GLU A 518 11.86 -25.66 -6.13
CA GLU A 518 11.79 -27.13 -6.16
C GLU A 518 10.58 -27.65 -6.96
N ALA A 519 9.45 -26.93 -6.92
CA ALA A 519 8.26 -27.28 -7.69
C ALA A 519 8.44 -27.02 -9.19
N ALA A 520 9.14 -25.95 -9.55
CA ALA A 520 9.50 -25.69 -10.93
C ALA A 520 10.51 -26.71 -11.47
N GLU A 521 11.49 -27.12 -10.68
CA GLU A 521 12.48 -28.16 -11.05
C GLU A 521 11.80 -29.47 -11.43
N GLN A 522 10.85 -29.95 -10.63
CA GLN A 522 10.14 -31.19 -10.95
C GLN A 522 9.22 -31.05 -12.17
N VAL A 523 8.66 -29.86 -12.41
CA VAL A 523 7.70 -29.63 -13.50
C VAL A 523 8.40 -29.29 -14.84
N LEU A 524 9.59 -28.69 -14.81
CA LEU A 524 10.35 -28.26 -15.97
C LEU A 524 11.55 -29.17 -16.31
N GLY A 525 12.16 -29.83 -15.32
CA GLY A 525 13.37 -30.65 -15.48
C GLY A 525 14.68 -29.92 -15.13
N GLU A 526 15.81 -30.46 -15.57
CA GLU A 526 17.17 -30.02 -15.17
C GLU A 526 17.49 -28.55 -15.50
N ASP A 527 16.88 -27.97 -16.53
CA ASP A 527 17.09 -26.57 -16.96
C ASP A 527 16.18 -25.56 -16.23
N ALA A 528 15.43 -25.98 -15.19
CA ALA A 528 14.44 -25.13 -14.55
C ALA A 528 15.02 -23.80 -14.03
N LEU A 529 16.20 -23.84 -13.39
CA LEU A 529 16.80 -22.65 -12.78
C LEU A 529 17.14 -21.58 -13.83
N SER A 530 17.79 -21.96 -14.93
CA SER A 530 18.15 -21.04 -16.02
C SER A 530 16.90 -20.48 -16.72
N LEU A 531 15.85 -21.29 -16.87
CA LEU A 531 14.57 -20.85 -17.42
C LEU A 531 13.82 -19.90 -16.48
N LEU A 532 13.86 -20.14 -15.17
CA LEU A 532 13.27 -19.23 -14.18
C LEU A 532 14.00 -17.89 -14.13
N GLU A 533 15.33 -17.89 -14.16
CA GLU A 533 16.15 -16.69 -14.27
C GLU A 533 15.78 -15.88 -15.53
N GLN A 534 15.74 -16.54 -16.70
CA GLN A 534 15.36 -15.90 -17.95
C GLN A 534 13.94 -15.29 -17.91
N LEU A 535 12.98 -15.97 -17.28
CA LEU A 535 11.59 -15.49 -17.16
C LEU A 535 11.45 -14.36 -16.12
N ALA A 536 12.24 -14.38 -15.05
CA ALA A 536 12.30 -13.32 -14.06
C ALA A 536 12.97 -12.05 -14.62
N ASP A 537 14.05 -12.20 -15.39
CA ASP A 537 14.74 -11.10 -16.09
C ASP A 537 13.80 -10.34 -17.04
N GLN A 538 12.85 -11.06 -17.65
CA GLN A 538 11.82 -10.50 -18.54
C GLN A 538 10.57 -9.99 -17.78
N SER A 539 10.60 -9.97 -16.44
CA SER A 539 9.46 -9.59 -15.58
C SER A 539 8.18 -10.39 -15.84
N LEU A 540 8.30 -11.62 -16.34
CA LEU A 540 7.17 -12.55 -16.52
C LEU A 540 6.93 -13.40 -15.26
N LEU A 541 7.95 -13.50 -14.41
CA LEU A 541 7.88 -14.00 -13.04
C LEU A 541 8.34 -12.92 -12.06
N THR A 542 7.64 -12.81 -10.94
CA THR A 542 8.09 -12.08 -9.75
C THR A 542 8.67 -13.05 -8.75
N VAL A 543 9.78 -12.69 -8.10
CA VAL A 543 10.42 -13.50 -7.04
C VAL A 543 10.25 -12.81 -5.71
N ALA A 544 9.85 -13.56 -4.69
CA ALA A 544 9.75 -13.09 -3.31
C ALA A 544 10.46 -14.06 -2.37
N ASP A 545 11.23 -13.54 -1.43
CA ASP A 545 11.82 -14.36 -0.36
C ASP A 545 10.76 -14.68 0.68
N THR A 546 10.61 -15.97 0.99
CA THR A 546 9.73 -16.47 2.04
C THR A 546 10.53 -17.34 3.00
N PRO A 547 10.04 -17.59 4.23
CA PRO A 547 10.68 -18.55 5.14
C PRO A 547 10.87 -19.96 4.55
N ALA A 548 10.02 -20.34 3.58
CA ALA A 548 10.09 -21.60 2.84
C ALA A 548 11.11 -21.58 1.67
N GLY A 549 11.71 -20.43 1.36
CA GLY A 549 12.62 -20.21 0.23
C GLY A 549 12.09 -19.19 -0.79
N ALA A 550 12.77 -19.09 -1.94
CA ALA A 550 12.39 -18.20 -3.03
C ALA A 550 11.08 -18.70 -3.69
N ARG A 551 10.06 -17.84 -3.68
CA ARG A 551 8.75 -18.10 -4.28
C ARG A 551 8.61 -17.31 -5.57
N PHE A 552 8.35 -18.01 -6.66
CA PHE A 552 8.12 -17.45 -7.97
C PHE A 552 6.61 -17.29 -8.18
N ARG A 553 6.16 -16.18 -8.77
CA ARG A 553 4.76 -15.94 -9.08
C ARG A 553 4.63 -15.33 -10.46
N MET A 554 3.72 -15.86 -11.27
CA MET A 554 3.28 -15.22 -12.50
C MET A 554 2.20 -14.19 -12.17
N LEU A 555 2.27 -13.01 -12.80
CA LEU A 555 1.10 -12.12 -12.82
C LEU A 555 -0.08 -12.85 -13.46
N GLU A 556 -1.29 -12.67 -12.93
CA GLU A 556 -2.48 -13.41 -13.36
C GLU A 556 -2.73 -13.26 -14.87
N THR A 557 -2.54 -12.04 -15.38
CA THR A 557 -2.62 -11.74 -16.83
C THR A 557 -1.62 -12.53 -17.69
N VAL A 558 -0.39 -12.73 -17.20
CA VAL A 558 0.64 -13.54 -17.89
C VAL A 558 0.33 -15.03 -17.78
N ARG A 559 -0.18 -15.46 -16.61
CA ARG A 559 -0.61 -16.83 -16.34
C ARG A 559 -1.74 -17.24 -17.28
N GLU A 560 -2.80 -16.44 -17.38
CA GLU A 560 -3.94 -16.70 -18.26
C GLU A 560 -3.54 -16.69 -19.73
N PHE A 561 -2.71 -15.73 -20.16
CA PHE A 561 -2.16 -15.72 -21.51
C PHE A 561 -1.39 -17.02 -21.82
N SER A 562 -0.51 -17.43 -20.91
CA SER A 562 0.31 -18.63 -21.07
C SER A 562 -0.53 -19.92 -21.00
N ALA A 563 -1.58 -19.93 -20.19
CA ALA A 563 -2.54 -21.02 -20.15
C ALA A 563 -3.32 -21.14 -21.46
N ALA A 564 -3.77 -20.02 -22.05
CA ALA A 564 -4.41 -20.02 -23.36
C ALA A 564 -3.47 -20.54 -24.46
N ARG A 565 -2.19 -20.11 -24.47
CA ARG A 565 -1.16 -20.64 -25.39
C ARG A 565 -0.85 -22.13 -25.15
N ARG A 566 -0.98 -22.62 -23.92
CA ARG A 566 -0.84 -24.04 -23.61
C ARG A 566 -2.00 -24.84 -24.21
N THR A 567 -3.24 -24.36 -24.05
CA THR A 567 -4.43 -24.98 -24.64
C THR A 567 -4.35 -24.99 -26.17
N GLU A 568 -3.94 -23.88 -26.80
CA GLU A 568 -3.73 -23.80 -28.25
C GLU A 568 -2.70 -24.82 -28.75
N ALA A 569 -1.66 -25.08 -27.94
CA ALA A 569 -0.63 -26.07 -28.25
C ALA A 569 -1.01 -27.51 -27.86
N GLY A 570 -2.22 -27.75 -27.33
CA GLY A 570 -2.66 -29.07 -26.87
C GLY A 570 -1.88 -29.60 -25.66
N GLY A 571 -1.24 -28.72 -24.88
CA GLY A 571 -0.33 -29.09 -23.79
C GLY A 571 -0.97 -29.26 -22.41
N ASP A 572 -2.30 -29.15 -22.30
CA ASP A 572 -3.00 -29.13 -21.00
C ASP A 572 -2.83 -30.44 -20.22
N ASP A 573 -3.08 -31.60 -20.84
CA ASP A 573 -2.96 -32.88 -20.13
C ASP A 573 -1.52 -33.16 -19.68
N ALA A 574 -0.52 -32.81 -20.49
CA ALA A 574 0.89 -32.99 -20.15
C ALA A 574 1.32 -32.09 -18.98
N ALA A 575 0.90 -30.81 -18.97
CA ALA A 575 1.22 -29.89 -17.89
C ALA A 575 0.52 -30.28 -16.58
N VAL A 576 -0.78 -30.61 -16.63
CA VAL A 576 -1.51 -31.08 -15.45
C VAL A 576 -0.95 -32.42 -14.96
N GLY A 577 -0.49 -33.31 -15.87
CA GLY A 577 0.18 -34.56 -15.50
C GLY A 577 1.48 -34.32 -14.70
N ARG A 578 2.36 -33.43 -15.17
CA ARG A 578 3.57 -33.05 -14.42
C ARG A 578 3.26 -32.37 -13.09
N PHE A 579 2.26 -31.49 -13.09
CA PHE A 579 1.78 -30.84 -11.86
C PHE A 579 1.25 -31.83 -10.82
N LEU A 580 0.44 -32.82 -11.22
CA LEU A 580 -0.05 -33.85 -10.32
C LEU A 580 1.08 -34.77 -9.83
N ALA A 581 2.06 -35.10 -10.68
CA ALA A 581 3.23 -35.87 -10.27
C ALA A 581 4.02 -35.14 -9.17
N TRP A 582 4.35 -33.86 -9.40
CA TRP A 582 4.98 -33.02 -8.36
C TRP A 582 4.14 -32.97 -7.08
N ALA A 583 2.83 -32.69 -7.20
CA ALA A 583 1.96 -32.53 -6.04
C ALA A 583 1.83 -33.83 -5.23
N ARG A 584 1.78 -34.99 -5.90
CA ARG A 584 1.81 -36.30 -5.27
C ARG A 584 3.13 -36.51 -4.53
N ASP A 585 4.25 -36.30 -5.20
CA ASP A 585 5.58 -36.55 -4.62
C ASP A 585 5.84 -35.60 -3.44
N PHE A 586 5.38 -34.35 -3.53
CA PHE A 586 5.34 -33.39 -2.43
C PHE A 586 4.51 -33.92 -1.25
N GLY A 587 3.29 -34.41 -1.50
CA GLY A 587 2.43 -34.97 -0.47
C GLY A 587 3.01 -36.23 0.18
N VAL A 588 3.65 -37.11 -0.59
CA VAL A 588 4.36 -38.31 -0.09
C VAL A 588 5.52 -37.90 0.82
N ALA A 589 6.31 -36.91 0.43
CA ALA A 589 7.44 -36.43 1.23
C ALA A 589 7.02 -35.71 2.52
N HIS A 590 5.79 -35.18 2.59
CA HIS A 590 5.32 -34.33 3.69
C HIS A 590 4.09 -34.87 4.43
N HIS A 591 3.73 -36.14 4.27
CA HIS A 591 2.49 -36.71 4.82
C HIS A 591 2.46 -36.77 6.36
N ASP A 592 3.61 -36.88 7.03
CA ASP A 592 3.74 -37.06 8.48
C ASP A 592 4.67 -36.04 9.17
N VAL A 593 5.44 -35.26 8.41
CA VAL A 593 6.49 -34.35 8.93
C VAL A 593 5.97 -33.30 9.92
N LEU A 594 4.70 -32.88 9.80
CA LEU A 594 4.05 -31.95 10.73
C LEU A 594 3.81 -32.55 12.13
N PHE A 595 3.91 -33.87 12.24
CA PHE A 595 3.76 -34.63 13.48
C PHE A 595 5.11 -35.09 14.04
N GLY A 596 6.22 -34.65 13.43
CA GLY A 596 7.59 -34.88 13.89
C GLY A 596 8.06 -33.89 14.96
N PRO A 597 9.34 -33.97 15.38
CA PRO A 597 9.90 -33.11 16.43
C PRO A 597 10.17 -31.66 16.00
N GLU A 598 10.36 -31.41 14.70
CA GLU A 598 10.66 -30.08 14.14
C GLU A 598 9.67 -29.67 13.02
N PRO A 599 8.37 -29.51 13.33
CA PRO A 599 7.34 -29.32 12.31
C PRO A 599 7.33 -27.92 11.67
N ARG A 600 7.96 -26.90 12.28
CA ARG A 600 7.86 -25.49 11.86
C ARG A 600 8.27 -25.25 10.40
N ALA A 601 9.45 -25.71 9.99
CA ALA A 601 9.95 -25.49 8.63
C ALA A 601 9.08 -26.20 7.59
N ALA A 602 8.60 -27.40 7.91
CA ALA A 602 7.67 -28.13 7.06
C ALA A 602 6.30 -27.43 6.98
N TRP A 603 5.83 -26.85 8.08
CA TRP A 603 4.59 -26.08 8.13
C TRP A 603 4.64 -24.85 7.22
N GLU A 604 5.72 -24.07 7.29
CA GLU A 604 5.93 -22.90 6.42
C GLU A 604 5.95 -23.29 4.93
N ARG A 605 6.59 -24.43 4.60
CA ARG A 605 6.64 -24.98 3.24
C ARG A 605 5.27 -25.44 2.72
N ILE A 606 4.55 -26.27 3.49
CA ILE A 606 3.22 -26.76 3.08
C ILE A 606 2.23 -25.59 2.98
N ARG A 607 2.32 -24.59 3.87
CA ARG A 607 1.49 -23.38 3.80
C ARG A 607 1.77 -22.56 2.54
N ALA A 608 3.03 -22.39 2.15
CA ALA A 608 3.38 -21.68 0.93
C ALA A 608 2.78 -22.33 -0.32
N GLU A 609 2.71 -23.67 -0.35
CA GLU A 609 2.19 -24.45 -1.47
C GLU A 609 0.70 -24.81 -1.37
N GLN A 610 -0.01 -24.40 -0.31
CA GLN A 610 -1.39 -24.82 -0.02
C GLN A 610 -2.34 -24.64 -1.21
N ASP A 611 -2.33 -23.50 -1.88
CA ASP A 611 -3.26 -23.21 -2.98
C ASP A 611 -3.00 -24.11 -4.19
N ASN A 612 -1.74 -24.51 -4.41
CA ASN A 612 -1.34 -25.46 -5.44
C ASN A 612 -1.84 -26.87 -5.07
N LEU A 613 -1.66 -27.29 -3.82
CA LEU A 613 -2.13 -28.60 -3.34
C LEU A 613 -3.66 -28.72 -3.38
N VAL A 614 -4.39 -27.65 -3.05
CA VAL A 614 -5.86 -27.61 -3.16
C VAL A 614 -6.31 -27.74 -4.61
N LEU A 615 -5.66 -27.06 -5.54
CA LEU A 615 -5.96 -27.21 -6.97
C LEU A 615 -5.62 -28.63 -7.46
N ALA A 616 -4.46 -29.16 -7.09
CA ALA A 616 -4.04 -30.51 -7.44
C ALA A 616 -5.04 -31.57 -6.91
N LEU A 617 -5.58 -31.38 -5.70
CA LEU A 617 -6.56 -32.30 -5.13
C LEU A 617 -7.85 -32.32 -5.95
N ARG A 618 -8.32 -31.16 -6.41
CA ARG A 618 -9.49 -31.09 -7.31
C ARG A 618 -9.25 -31.84 -8.62
N TYR A 619 -8.06 -31.72 -9.20
CA TYR A 619 -7.69 -32.48 -10.41
C TYR A 619 -7.58 -33.98 -10.14
N ALA A 620 -6.98 -34.39 -9.02
CA ALA A 620 -6.85 -35.80 -8.63
C ALA A 620 -8.23 -36.46 -8.42
N LEU A 621 -9.13 -35.78 -7.71
CA LEU A 621 -10.52 -36.23 -7.52
C LEU A 621 -11.29 -36.34 -8.84
N ALA A 622 -11.15 -35.35 -9.73
CA ALA A 622 -11.79 -35.37 -11.05
C ALA A 622 -11.29 -36.51 -11.95
N ARG A 623 -10.04 -36.95 -11.76
CA ARG A 623 -9.41 -38.04 -12.51
C ARG A 623 -9.48 -39.40 -11.81
N ALA A 624 -10.08 -39.48 -10.61
CA ALA A 624 -10.06 -40.66 -9.75
C ALA A 624 -8.64 -41.20 -9.50
N ASP A 625 -7.66 -40.31 -9.33
CA ASP A 625 -6.28 -40.64 -8.99
C ASP A 625 -6.14 -40.80 -7.47
N ASP A 626 -6.43 -42.01 -6.98
CA ASP A 626 -6.44 -42.32 -5.55
C ASP A 626 -5.07 -42.12 -4.84
N PRO A 627 -3.91 -42.55 -5.40
CA PRO A 627 -2.60 -42.28 -4.79
C PRO A 627 -2.34 -40.79 -4.56
N THR A 628 -2.59 -39.96 -5.59
CA THR A 628 -2.42 -38.51 -5.48
C THR A 628 -3.44 -37.90 -4.52
N THR A 629 -4.69 -38.39 -4.53
CA THR A 629 -5.72 -37.97 -3.57
C THR A 629 -5.29 -38.24 -2.13
N ALA A 630 -4.73 -39.42 -1.84
CA ALA A 630 -4.24 -39.78 -0.51
C ALA A 630 -3.08 -38.87 -0.07
N ALA A 631 -2.10 -38.62 -0.95
CA ALA A 631 -0.94 -37.77 -0.68
C ALA A 631 -1.33 -36.33 -0.35
N LEU A 632 -2.22 -35.74 -1.15
CA LEU A 632 -2.68 -34.38 -0.96
C LEU A 632 -3.61 -34.26 0.26
N ALA A 633 -4.45 -35.26 0.49
CA ALA A 633 -5.30 -35.31 1.68
C ALA A 633 -4.46 -35.36 2.97
N ALA A 634 -3.38 -36.14 3.01
CA ALA A 634 -2.51 -36.21 4.19
C ALA A 634 -1.85 -34.86 4.51
N ALA A 635 -1.21 -34.23 3.52
CA ALA A 635 -0.52 -32.96 3.70
C ALA A 635 -1.48 -31.81 4.08
N LEU A 636 -2.62 -31.70 3.38
CA LEU A 636 -3.62 -30.66 3.66
C LEU A 636 -4.35 -30.91 4.99
N ALA A 637 -4.64 -32.16 5.34
CA ALA A 637 -5.25 -32.49 6.62
C ALA A 637 -4.32 -32.13 7.77
N GLY A 638 -3.02 -32.45 7.65
CA GLY A 638 -2.01 -32.08 8.64
C GLY A 638 -1.87 -30.56 8.82
N LEU A 639 -1.84 -29.81 7.71
CA LEU A 639 -1.78 -28.35 7.75
C LEU A 639 -3.03 -27.75 8.42
N TRP A 640 -4.22 -28.20 8.02
CA TRP A 640 -5.47 -27.62 8.52
C TRP A 640 -5.82 -28.08 9.94
N SER A 641 -5.38 -29.27 10.37
CA SER A 641 -5.52 -29.70 11.76
C SER A 641 -4.61 -28.88 12.69
N THR A 642 -3.35 -28.63 12.28
CA THR A 642 -2.40 -27.84 13.09
C THR A 642 -2.74 -26.36 13.07
N ALA A 643 -3.27 -25.83 11.97
CA ALA A 643 -3.76 -24.45 11.88
C ALA A 643 -5.15 -24.23 12.51
N ALA A 644 -5.70 -25.21 13.25
CA ALA A 644 -7.02 -25.17 13.86
C ALA A 644 -8.20 -24.84 12.90
N ASN A 645 -8.07 -25.13 11.60
CA ASN A 645 -9.10 -24.85 10.59
C ASN A 645 -10.03 -26.05 10.38
N LEU A 646 -10.84 -26.32 11.41
CA LEU A 646 -11.79 -27.45 11.42
C LEU A 646 -12.77 -27.45 10.24
N PRO A 647 -13.36 -26.32 9.80
CA PRO A 647 -14.30 -26.34 8.66
C PRO A 647 -13.67 -26.85 7.35
N ARG A 648 -12.42 -26.46 7.07
CA ARG A 648 -11.69 -26.96 5.90
C ARG A 648 -11.34 -28.44 6.04
N LEU A 649 -10.95 -28.89 7.23
CA LEU A 649 -10.66 -30.29 7.51
C LEU A 649 -11.91 -31.18 7.32
N VAL A 650 -13.08 -30.72 7.78
CA VAL A 650 -14.35 -31.43 7.61
C VAL A 650 -14.71 -31.57 6.13
N THR A 651 -14.55 -30.49 5.37
CA THR A 651 -14.81 -30.48 3.91
C THR A 651 -13.85 -31.44 3.19
N LEU A 652 -12.55 -31.39 3.52
CA LEU A 652 -11.54 -32.30 2.98
C LEU A 652 -11.90 -33.76 3.23
N ALA A 653 -12.27 -34.09 4.47
CA ALA A 653 -12.63 -35.43 4.84
C ALA A 653 -13.89 -35.90 4.09
N ALA A 654 -14.88 -35.03 3.91
CA ALA A 654 -16.09 -35.34 3.14
C ALA A 654 -15.79 -35.65 1.66
N ASP A 655 -14.92 -34.86 1.02
CA ASP A 655 -14.58 -34.99 -0.40
C ASP A 655 -13.68 -36.21 -0.67
N THR A 656 -12.73 -36.50 0.23
CA THR A 656 -11.73 -37.57 0.05
C THR A 656 -12.16 -38.91 0.66
N GLY A 657 -13.09 -38.91 1.60
CA GLY A 657 -13.58 -40.12 2.27
C GLY A 657 -14.16 -41.17 1.32
N PRO A 658 -15.07 -40.84 0.39
CA PRO A 658 -15.62 -41.79 -0.57
C PRO A 658 -14.56 -42.50 -1.43
N PRO A 659 -13.68 -41.80 -2.19
CA PRO A 659 -12.68 -42.48 -3.04
C PRO A 659 -11.69 -43.30 -2.20
N LEU A 660 -11.16 -42.75 -1.11
CA LEU A 660 -10.15 -43.44 -0.30
C LEU A 660 -10.70 -44.68 0.44
N SER A 661 -11.99 -44.75 0.72
CA SER A 661 -12.60 -45.94 1.34
C SER A 661 -12.56 -47.19 0.44
N HIS A 662 -12.46 -47.00 -0.88
CA HIS A 662 -12.35 -48.09 -1.86
C HIS A 662 -10.92 -48.34 -2.31
N TYR A 663 -10.03 -47.35 -2.15
CA TYR A 663 -8.62 -47.43 -2.51
C TYR A 663 -7.88 -48.59 -1.80
N ARG A 664 -6.91 -49.18 -2.50
CA ARG A 664 -5.99 -50.22 -2.00
C ARG A 664 -4.57 -49.77 -2.33
N PRO A 665 -3.87 -49.09 -1.40
CA PRO A 665 -2.54 -48.55 -1.68
C PRO A 665 -1.50 -49.66 -1.92
N GLY A 666 -0.58 -49.40 -2.85
CA GLY A 666 0.69 -50.13 -2.92
C GLY A 666 1.56 -49.82 -1.70
N PRO A 667 2.60 -50.64 -1.41
CA PRO A 667 3.44 -50.50 -0.21
C PRO A 667 3.97 -49.08 0.04
N GLU A 668 4.32 -48.36 -1.02
CA GLU A 668 4.86 -47.00 -0.99
C GLU A 668 3.83 -45.91 -0.62
N TYR A 669 2.54 -46.20 -0.70
CA TYR A 669 1.45 -45.26 -0.36
C TYR A 669 0.66 -45.66 0.90
N VAL A 670 1.03 -46.74 1.58
CA VAL A 670 0.32 -47.22 2.78
C VAL A 670 0.34 -46.18 3.89
N GLU A 671 1.51 -45.64 4.23
CA GLU A 671 1.64 -44.66 5.31
C GLU A 671 1.03 -43.30 4.94
N VAL A 672 1.05 -42.95 3.66
CA VAL A 672 0.37 -41.76 3.13
C VAL A 672 -1.15 -41.86 3.30
N ALA A 673 -1.74 -42.98 2.89
CA ALA A 673 -3.16 -43.25 3.09
C ALA A 673 -3.52 -43.34 4.59
N ARG A 674 -2.61 -43.87 5.42
CA ARG A 674 -2.77 -43.92 6.87
C ARG A 674 -2.82 -42.52 7.45
N ALA A 675 -1.87 -41.64 7.11
CA ALA A 675 -1.81 -40.27 7.61
C ALA A 675 -3.10 -39.50 7.27
N ALA A 676 -3.55 -39.55 6.01
CA ALA A 676 -4.81 -38.94 5.60
C ALA A 676 -6.00 -39.45 6.44
N ALA A 677 -6.11 -40.78 6.61
CA ALA A 677 -7.19 -41.39 7.37
C ALA A 677 -7.11 -41.06 8.87
N VAL A 678 -5.92 -41.06 9.48
CA VAL A 678 -5.71 -40.75 10.90
C VAL A 678 -6.10 -39.32 11.20
N VAL A 679 -5.56 -38.34 10.47
CA VAL A 679 -5.78 -36.91 10.76
C VAL A 679 -7.25 -36.54 10.55
N CYS A 680 -7.86 -37.00 9.46
CA CYS A 680 -9.28 -36.78 9.20
C CYS A 680 -10.17 -37.46 10.25
N THR A 681 -9.86 -38.70 10.65
CA THR A 681 -10.65 -39.41 11.67
C THR A 681 -10.51 -38.75 13.04
N ALA A 682 -9.30 -38.37 13.45
CA ALA A 682 -9.05 -37.68 14.71
C ALA A 682 -9.80 -36.33 14.77
N GLY A 683 -9.66 -35.50 13.74
CA GLY A 683 -10.34 -34.20 13.66
C GLY A 683 -11.86 -34.31 13.67
N LEU A 684 -12.42 -35.29 12.95
CA LEU A 684 -13.88 -35.53 12.95
C LEU A 684 -14.38 -36.12 14.27
N LEU A 685 -13.60 -36.98 14.94
CA LEU A 685 -14.00 -37.61 16.20
C LEU A 685 -14.11 -36.59 17.33
N MET A 686 -13.17 -35.64 17.40
CA MET A 686 -13.22 -34.54 18.36
C MET A 686 -14.44 -33.63 18.12
N GLY A 687 -14.87 -33.48 16.86
CA GLY A 687 -15.94 -32.57 16.46
C GLY A 687 -17.37 -33.16 16.43
N TYR A 688 -17.51 -34.43 16.08
CA TYR A 688 -18.81 -35.04 15.76
C TYR A 688 -19.01 -36.39 16.45
N GLY A 689 -18.09 -36.76 17.34
CA GLY A 689 -18.11 -38.02 18.07
C GLY A 689 -17.67 -39.23 17.22
N PRO A 690 -17.85 -40.46 17.74
CA PRO A 690 -17.28 -41.69 17.16
C PRO A 690 -17.90 -42.15 15.82
N HIS A 691 -18.76 -41.34 15.21
CA HIS A 691 -19.51 -41.68 13.99
C HIS A 691 -18.80 -41.25 12.68
N ALA A 692 -17.48 -41.04 12.69
CA ALA A 692 -16.67 -40.84 11.49
C ALA A 692 -16.47 -42.17 10.71
N VAL A 693 -17.51 -42.66 10.04
CA VAL A 693 -17.57 -44.06 9.57
C VAL A 693 -16.72 -44.37 8.32
N ARG A 694 -16.33 -43.40 7.47
CA ARG A 694 -15.67 -43.73 6.18
C ARG A 694 -14.14 -43.79 6.25
N GLN A 695 -13.51 -42.83 6.92
CA GLN A 695 -12.06 -42.76 7.06
C GLN A 695 -11.54 -43.86 7.99
N LEU A 696 -12.34 -44.21 9.01
CA LEU A 696 -12.05 -45.35 9.89
C LEU A 696 -12.09 -46.70 9.15
N VAL A 697 -12.96 -46.85 8.14
CA VAL A 697 -12.97 -48.05 7.27
C VAL A 697 -11.69 -48.14 6.46
N THR A 698 -11.20 -47.02 5.94
CA THR A 698 -9.89 -46.96 5.25
C THR A 698 -8.79 -47.39 6.22
N LEU A 699 -8.73 -46.77 7.39
CA LEU A 699 -7.71 -47.01 8.40
C LEU A 699 -7.64 -48.47 8.87
N ARG A 700 -8.79 -49.09 9.16
CA ARG A 700 -8.88 -50.50 9.60
C ARG A 700 -8.53 -51.53 8.51
N ARG A 701 -8.48 -51.11 7.24
CA ARG A 701 -8.12 -51.99 6.11
C ARG A 701 -6.62 -51.98 5.80
N LEU A 702 -5.90 -50.95 6.24
CA LEU A 702 -4.47 -50.84 6.02
C LEU A 702 -3.71 -51.86 6.88
N PRO A 703 -2.49 -52.27 6.48
CA PRO A 703 -1.60 -53.08 7.33
C PRO A 703 -1.37 -52.45 8.71
N PRO A 704 -0.96 -53.23 9.73
CA PRO A 704 -0.64 -52.71 11.06
C PRO A 704 0.31 -51.51 11.01
N ALA A 705 0.05 -50.50 11.84
CA ALA A 705 0.83 -49.27 11.87
C ALA A 705 2.10 -49.42 12.72
N PRO A 706 3.20 -48.73 12.38
CA PRO A 706 4.36 -48.59 13.25
C PRO A 706 3.98 -47.77 14.50
N THR A 707 4.21 -48.31 15.71
CA THR A 707 3.71 -47.72 16.97
C THR A 707 4.67 -46.75 17.66
N ASP A 708 5.83 -46.52 17.05
CA ASP A 708 6.89 -45.57 17.44
C ASP A 708 6.66 -44.16 16.87
N THR A 709 5.77 -44.00 15.88
CA THR A 709 5.38 -42.71 15.31
C THR A 709 4.08 -42.19 15.93
N LEU A 710 3.91 -40.86 16.00
CA LEU A 710 2.68 -40.24 16.52
C LEU A 710 1.45 -40.72 15.73
N LEU A 711 1.49 -40.61 14.40
CA LEU A 711 0.36 -41.03 13.55
C LEU A 711 0.07 -42.52 13.62
N GLY A 712 1.10 -43.37 13.68
CA GLY A 712 0.90 -44.81 13.75
C GLY A 712 0.36 -45.26 15.11
N ALA A 713 0.81 -44.67 16.22
CA ALA A 713 0.21 -44.91 17.52
C ALA A 713 -1.24 -44.38 17.60
N THR A 714 -1.52 -43.19 17.03
CA THR A 714 -2.89 -42.67 16.91
C THR A 714 -3.76 -43.61 16.07
N ALA A 715 -3.23 -44.20 14.99
CA ALA A 715 -3.94 -45.16 14.16
C ALA A 715 -4.43 -46.38 14.95
N VAL A 716 -3.57 -46.94 15.82
CA VAL A 716 -3.93 -48.07 16.70
C VAL A 716 -5.08 -47.70 17.63
N VAL A 717 -5.01 -46.54 18.28
CA VAL A 717 -6.04 -46.06 19.20
C VAL A 717 -7.36 -45.82 18.47
N LEU A 718 -7.34 -45.13 17.33
CA LEU A 718 -8.53 -44.84 16.54
C LEU A 718 -9.22 -46.10 16.01
N CYS A 719 -8.45 -47.10 15.58
CA CYS A 719 -9.00 -48.40 15.14
C CYS A 719 -9.81 -49.11 16.23
N ALA A 720 -9.46 -48.91 17.51
CA ALA A 720 -10.13 -49.50 18.65
C ALA A 720 -11.39 -48.74 19.11
N VAL A 721 -11.59 -47.48 18.69
CA VAL A 721 -12.73 -46.63 19.10
C VAL A 721 -14.10 -47.33 18.97
N PRO A 722 -14.44 -48.06 17.89
CA PRO A 722 -15.74 -48.74 17.78
C PRO A 722 -16.01 -49.81 18.84
N GLU A 723 -14.95 -50.31 19.49
CA GLU A 723 -14.97 -51.33 20.55
C GLU A 723 -14.95 -50.71 21.95
N MET A 724 -14.71 -49.40 22.06
CA MET A 724 -14.78 -48.63 23.31
C MET A 724 -16.24 -48.36 23.68
N ARG A 725 -16.94 -49.39 24.17
CA ARG A 725 -18.36 -49.31 24.54
C ARG A 725 -18.57 -49.52 26.04
N PRO A 726 -19.61 -48.89 26.62
CA PRO A 726 -20.01 -49.15 28.00
C PRO A 726 -20.51 -50.61 28.16
N PRO A 727 -20.49 -51.15 29.39
CA PRO A 727 -20.17 -50.48 30.66
C PRO A 727 -18.67 -50.46 31.01
N ASP A 728 -17.88 -51.38 30.44
CA ASP A 728 -16.53 -51.70 30.95
C ASP A 728 -15.38 -51.10 30.14
N TYR A 729 -15.64 -50.62 28.92
CA TYR A 729 -14.63 -49.98 28.07
C TYR A 729 -13.33 -50.81 27.92
N ASP A 730 -13.44 -52.14 27.81
CA ASP A 730 -12.31 -53.08 27.86
C ASP A 730 -11.20 -52.76 26.85
N ALA A 731 -11.57 -52.38 25.62
CA ALA A 731 -10.61 -52.02 24.58
C ALA A 731 -9.77 -50.80 24.98
N LEU A 732 -10.41 -49.78 25.57
CA LEU A 732 -9.73 -48.58 26.06
C LEU A 732 -8.81 -48.92 27.24
N ARG A 733 -9.29 -49.71 28.22
CA ARG A 733 -8.49 -50.13 29.38
C ARG A 733 -7.26 -50.95 29.00
N ARG A 734 -7.38 -51.86 28.03
CA ARG A 734 -6.24 -52.62 27.50
C ARG A 734 -5.18 -51.71 26.90
N LEU A 735 -5.59 -50.69 26.13
CA LEU A 735 -4.65 -49.75 25.52
C LEU A 735 -4.01 -48.81 26.54
N CYS A 736 -4.74 -48.40 27.59
CA CYS A 736 -4.23 -47.54 28.67
C CYS A 736 -3.29 -48.25 29.68
N GLY A 737 -3.15 -49.58 29.60
CA GLY A 737 -2.43 -50.37 30.61
C GLY A 737 -1.00 -49.89 30.87
N SER A 738 -0.63 -49.72 32.14
CA SER A 738 0.68 -49.21 32.61
C SER A 738 1.87 -50.12 32.28
N ASP A 739 1.62 -51.40 31.98
CA ASP A 739 2.65 -52.39 31.60
C ASP A 739 2.81 -52.55 30.07
N SER A 740 2.23 -51.62 29.29
CA SER A 740 2.36 -51.64 27.83
C SER A 740 3.80 -51.36 27.40
N GLU A 741 4.38 -52.23 26.59
CA GLU A 741 5.67 -52.01 25.90
C GLU A 741 5.63 -50.82 24.90
N GLN A 742 4.47 -50.15 24.77
CA GLN A 742 4.20 -49.07 23.82
C GLN A 742 3.68 -47.81 24.55
N PRO A 743 4.57 -46.99 25.15
CA PRO A 743 4.17 -45.83 25.96
C PRO A 743 3.43 -44.75 25.16
N LEU A 744 3.74 -44.62 23.85
CA LEU A 744 3.07 -43.66 22.97
C LEU A 744 1.60 -44.04 22.73
N VAL A 745 1.32 -45.32 22.50
CA VAL A 745 -0.06 -45.84 22.36
C VAL A 745 -0.83 -45.68 23.67
N ALA A 746 -0.20 -46.02 24.80
CA ALA A 746 -0.84 -45.89 26.11
C ALA A 746 -1.19 -44.43 26.44
N GLY A 747 -0.26 -43.50 26.23
CA GLY A 747 -0.50 -42.07 26.44
C GLY A 747 -1.60 -41.49 25.54
N LEU A 748 -1.65 -41.88 24.27
CA LEU A 748 -2.72 -41.45 23.34
C LEU A 748 -4.07 -42.09 23.67
N ALA A 749 -4.08 -43.34 24.15
CA ALA A 749 -5.28 -43.99 24.65
C ALA A 749 -5.81 -43.29 25.91
N GLU A 750 -4.93 -42.89 26.83
CA GLU A 750 -5.30 -42.08 28.00
C GLU A 750 -5.86 -40.71 27.58
N CYS A 751 -5.33 -40.08 26.52
CA CYS A 751 -5.90 -38.87 25.92
C CYS A 751 -7.36 -39.10 25.49
N VAL A 752 -7.62 -40.15 24.70
CA VAL A 752 -8.98 -40.53 24.29
C VAL A 752 -9.85 -40.84 25.51
N ALA A 753 -9.30 -41.49 26.54
CA ALA A 753 -10.00 -41.78 27.78
C ALA A 753 -10.49 -40.49 28.46
N THR A 754 -9.71 -39.40 28.43
CA THR A 754 -10.17 -38.10 28.98
C THR A 754 -11.48 -37.63 28.34
N TYR A 755 -11.67 -37.83 27.04
CA TYR A 755 -12.90 -37.45 26.33
C TYR A 755 -14.03 -38.44 26.58
N VAL A 756 -13.73 -39.74 26.68
CA VAL A 756 -14.71 -40.77 27.02
C VAL A 756 -15.28 -40.53 28.42
N TRP A 757 -14.43 -40.29 29.42
CA TRP A 757 -14.90 -40.05 30.79
C TRP A 757 -15.63 -38.72 30.95
N GLU A 758 -15.22 -37.70 30.20
CA GLU A 758 -15.98 -36.45 30.12
C GLU A 758 -17.36 -36.65 29.48
N TYR A 759 -17.46 -37.46 28.42
CA TYR A 759 -18.74 -37.85 27.83
C TYR A 759 -19.64 -38.60 28.83
N GLU A 760 -19.05 -39.49 29.65
CA GLU A 760 -19.72 -40.20 30.74
C GLU A 760 -19.97 -39.34 32.00
N GLN A 761 -19.56 -38.07 31.98
CA GLN A 761 -19.68 -37.12 33.10
C GLN A 761 -18.90 -37.52 34.37
N ASP A 762 -17.85 -38.31 34.22
CA ASP A 762 -16.91 -38.69 35.28
C ASP A 762 -15.60 -37.89 35.12
N ILE A 763 -15.63 -36.63 35.54
CA ILE A 763 -14.50 -35.70 35.41
C ILE A 763 -13.30 -36.12 36.26
N ASP A 764 -13.51 -36.80 37.39
CA ASP A 764 -12.43 -37.29 38.24
C ASP A 764 -11.63 -38.38 37.52
N ARG A 765 -12.30 -39.31 36.84
CA ARG A 765 -11.62 -40.27 35.95
C ARG A 765 -11.00 -39.61 34.73
N ALA A 766 -11.62 -38.57 34.18
CA ALA A 766 -11.05 -37.78 33.08
C ALA A 766 -9.72 -37.14 33.51
N LEU A 767 -9.68 -36.48 34.66
CA LEU A 767 -8.48 -35.90 35.27
C LEU A 767 -7.43 -36.97 35.58
N ALA A 768 -7.81 -38.09 36.20
CA ALA A 768 -6.87 -39.17 36.49
C ALA A 768 -6.22 -39.72 35.21
N SER A 769 -7.00 -39.83 34.13
CA SER A 769 -6.49 -40.23 32.80
C SER A 769 -5.58 -39.17 32.19
N ALA A 770 -5.91 -37.88 32.35
CA ALA A 770 -5.06 -36.79 31.89
C ALA A 770 -3.70 -36.77 32.61
N HIS A 771 -3.65 -37.05 33.91
CA HIS A 771 -2.38 -37.20 34.65
C HIS A 771 -1.57 -38.40 34.15
N ARG A 772 -2.21 -39.55 33.91
CA ARG A 772 -1.53 -40.73 33.34
C ARG A 772 -1.03 -40.48 31.93
N MET A 773 -1.78 -39.75 31.09
CA MET A 773 -1.35 -39.29 29.78
C MET A 773 -0.08 -38.43 29.88
N VAL A 774 -0.07 -37.42 30.76
CA VAL A 774 1.09 -36.54 30.93
C VAL A 774 2.31 -37.34 31.40
N ALA A 775 2.14 -38.28 32.33
CA ALA A 775 3.22 -39.14 32.81
C ALA A 775 3.76 -40.08 31.72
N ALA A 776 2.87 -40.76 30.98
CA ALA A 776 3.25 -41.70 29.92
C ALA A 776 3.97 -41.01 28.75
N LEU A 777 3.55 -39.79 28.42
CA LEU A 777 4.11 -39.01 27.31
C LEU A 777 5.24 -38.07 27.74
N ALA A 778 5.59 -38.01 29.03
CA ALA A 778 6.65 -37.16 29.56
C ALA A 778 7.99 -37.30 28.81
N PRO A 779 8.47 -38.53 28.50
CA PRO A 779 9.77 -38.73 27.84
C PRO A 779 9.83 -38.34 26.36
N VAL A 780 8.69 -38.07 25.72
CA VAL A 780 8.63 -37.85 24.27
C VAL A 780 8.81 -36.35 23.97
N ASP A 781 9.96 -35.97 23.42
CA ASP A 781 10.19 -34.58 22.94
C ASP A 781 9.57 -34.40 21.55
N ASN A 782 8.26 -34.12 21.55
CA ASN A 782 7.51 -33.76 20.36
C ASN A 782 6.57 -32.60 20.72
N PRO A 783 6.62 -31.47 19.97
CA PRO A 783 5.88 -30.28 20.36
C PRO A 783 4.35 -30.47 20.23
N SER A 784 3.87 -31.27 19.28
CA SER A 784 2.44 -31.60 19.16
C SER A 784 1.93 -32.42 20.35
N ILE A 785 2.77 -33.34 20.86
CA ILE A 785 2.46 -34.14 22.07
C ILE A 785 2.46 -33.25 23.32
N GLN A 786 3.44 -32.35 23.45
CA GLN A 786 3.52 -31.39 24.54
C GLN A 786 2.30 -30.48 24.55
N LEU A 787 1.95 -29.89 23.39
CA LEU A 787 0.77 -29.05 23.26
C LEU A 787 -0.50 -29.81 23.64
N MET A 788 -0.72 -31.02 23.10
CA MET A 788 -1.90 -31.83 23.38
C MET A 788 -2.02 -32.18 24.88
N ARG A 789 -0.95 -32.70 25.50
CA ARG A 789 -1.01 -33.19 26.89
C ARG A 789 -1.21 -32.06 27.89
N HIS A 790 -0.53 -30.93 27.68
CA HIS A 790 -0.63 -29.76 28.57
C HIS A 790 -1.92 -29.00 28.35
N SER A 791 -2.38 -28.81 27.11
CA SER A 791 -3.66 -28.14 26.83
C SER A 791 -4.83 -28.92 27.42
N ARG A 792 -4.87 -30.25 27.26
CA ARG A 792 -5.99 -31.06 27.75
C ARG A 792 -6.05 -31.14 29.27
N LEU A 793 -4.92 -31.32 29.95
CA LEU A 793 -4.90 -31.28 31.43
C LEU A 793 -5.23 -29.88 31.96
N GLY A 794 -4.66 -28.84 31.35
CA GLY A 794 -4.96 -27.45 31.70
C GLY A 794 -6.44 -27.10 31.57
N GLU A 795 -7.09 -27.54 30.49
CA GLU A 795 -8.53 -27.38 30.27
C GLU A 795 -9.36 -28.08 31.36
N LEU A 796 -9.06 -29.34 31.69
CA LEU A 796 -9.78 -30.09 32.73
C LEU A 796 -9.55 -29.49 34.13
N CYS A 797 -8.35 -29.02 34.43
CA CYS A 797 -8.05 -28.29 35.66
C CYS A 797 -8.86 -26.99 35.74
N LEU A 798 -8.96 -26.22 34.66
CA LEU A 798 -9.79 -25.01 34.60
C LEU A 798 -11.26 -25.31 34.86
N ARG A 799 -11.80 -26.37 34.24
CA ARG A 799 -13.20 -26.82 34.45
C ARG A 799 -13.48 -27.26 35.88
N THR A 800 -12.47 -27.80 36.58
CA THR A 800 -12.59 -28.26 37.97
C THR A 800 -12.18 -27.22 39.01
N GLY A 801 -11.82 -26.00 38.60
CA GLY A 801 -11.45 -24.92 39.51
C GLY A 801 -10.02 -25.03 40.07
N GLN A 802 -9.16 -25.85 39.48
CA GLN A 802 -7.75 -25.97 39.85
C GLN A 802 -6.90 -24.92 39.12
N GLY A 803 -7.13 -23.64 39.42
CA GLY A 803 -6.57 -22.51 38.67
C GLY A 803 -5.04 -22.49 38.58
N GLU A 804 -4.33 -22.84 39.66
CA GLU A 804 -2.86 -22.86 39.67
C GLU A 804 -2.30 -23.93 38.71
N THR A 805 -2.74 -25.18 38.88
CA THR A 805 -2.36 -26.29 38.00
C THR A 805 -2.78 -26.02 36.54
N ALA A 806 -3.95 -25.43 36.33
CA ALA A 806 -4.41 -25.03 35.00
C ALA A 806 -3.43 -24.04 34.36
N TYR A 807 -3.03 -23.00 35.09
CA TYR A 807 -2.08 -22.00 34.59
C TYR A 807 -0.72 -22.61 34.25
N GLU A 808 -0.14 -23.46 35.11
CA GLU A 808 1.15 -24.10 34.84
C GLU A 808 1.13 -24.92 33.54
N HIS A 809 0.10 -25.73 33.35
CA HIS A 809 -0.03 -26.54 32.14
C HIS A 809 -0.35 -25.69 30.91
N LEU A 810 -1.27 -24.73 30.98
CA LEU A 810 -1.61 -23.85 29.86
C LEU A 810 -0.41 -22.98 29.44
N LYS A 811 0.42 -22.54 30.40
CA LYS A 811 1.65 -21.80 30.12
C LYS A 811 2.70 -22.67 29.44
N ALA A 812 2.92 -23.90 29.91
CA ALA A 812 3.82 -24.85 29.24
C ALA A 812 3.37 -25.16 27.80
N ALA A 813 2.05 -25.30 27.58
CA ALA A 813 1.48 -25.44 26.25
C ALA A 813 1.73 -24.18 25.39
N PHE A 814 1.52 -22.99 25.93
CA PHE A 814 1.76 -21.71 25.25
C PHE A 814 3.22 -21.53 24.84
N GLU A 815 4.17 -21.88 25.71
CA GLU A 815 5.63 -21.81 25.45
C GLU A 815 6.07 -22.79 24.35
N THR A 816 5.27 -23.82 24.05
CA THR A 816 5.54 -24.80 22.99
C THR A 816 5.09 -24.29 21.60
N LEU A 817 4.11 -23.38 21.52
CA LEU A 817 3.52 -22.91 20.26
C LEU A 817 4.54 -22.43 19.21
N PRO A 818 5.61 -21.67 19.57
CA PRO A 818 6.60 -21.22 18.60
C PRO A 818 7.34 -22.36 17.88
N ARG A 819 7.37 -23.58 18.44
CA ARG A 819 8.00 -24.77 17.84
C ARG A 819 7.13 -25.43 16.76
N ILE A 820 5.83 -25.12 16.70
CA ILE A 820 4.87 -25.81 15.82
C ILE A 820 4.55 -25.01 14.56
N GLY A 821 4.63 -23.68 14.63
CA GLY A 821 4.44 -22.74 13.52
C GLY A 821 3.43 -21.63 13.85
N ASP A 822 3.22 -20.70 12.93
CA ASP A 822 2.41 -19.49 13.13
C ASP A 822 0.89 -19.72 12.93
N GLY A 823 0.45 -20.98 12.83
CA GLY A 823 -0.94 -21.35 12.55
C GLY A 823 -1.82 -21.62 13.77
N HIS A 824 -1.23 -21.76 14.95
CA HIS A 824 -2.00 -22.05 16.16
C HIS A 824 -2.69 -20.78 16.70
N ASP A 825 -3.89 -20.96 17.26
CA ASP A 825 -4.67 -19.88 17.83
C ASP A 825 -4.05 -19.37 19.15
N TYR A 826 -3.04 -18.49 19.03
CA TYR A 826 -2.43 -17.77 20.15
C TYR A 826 -3.48 -17.00 20.97
N ILE A 827 -4.55 -16.54 20.33
CA ILE A 827 -5.61 -15.75 20.97
C ILE A 827 -6.47 -16.67 21.86
N GLY A 828 -6.89 -17.83 21.36
CA GLY A 828 -7.59 -18.85 22.16
C GLY A 828 -6.77 -19.33 23.36
N MET A 829 -5.47 -19.54 23.17
CA MET A 829 -4.59 -19.98 24.27
C MET A 829 -4.40 -18.90 25.34
N ARG A 830 -4.18 -17.65 24.94
CA ARG A 830 -4.11 -16.49 25.86
C ARG A 830 -5.43 -16.26 26.57
N SER A 831 -6.55 -16.41 25.87
CA SER A 831 -7.89 -16.32 26.47
C SER A 831 -8.07 -17.34 27.59
N THR A 832 -7.61 -18.57 27.39
CA THR A 832 -7.67 -19.61 28.43
C THR A 832 -6.73 -19.30 29.60
N LEU A 833 -5.56 -18.69 29.36
CA LEU A 833 -4.67 -18.18 30.40
C LEU A 833 -5.31 -17.05 31.23
N VAL A 834 -6.07 -16.13 30.60
CA VAL A 834 -6.84 -15.08 31.31
C VAL A 834 -7.76 -15.72 32.34
N LEU A 835 -8.51 -16.75 31.94
CA LEU A 835 -9.43 -17.46 32.85
C LEU A 835 -8.68 -18.17 33.98
N ALA A 836 -7.52 -18.79 33.70
CA ALA A 836 -6.69 -19.41 34.73
C ALA A 836 -6.15 -18.39 35.75
N CYS A 837 -5.68 -17.22 35.29
CA CYS A 837 -5.25 -16.12 36.18
C CYS A 837 -6.40 -15.60 37.06
N LEU A 838 -7.60 -15.46 36.49
CA LEU A 838 -8.78 -15.07 37.26
C LEU A 838 -9.16 -16.12 38.33
N GLN A 839 -9.04 -17.42 38.03
CA GLN A 839 -9.24 -18.48 39.03
C GLN A 839 -8.20 -18.46 40.15
N ARG A 840 -6.95 -18.07 39.85
CA ARG A 840 -5.87 -17.89 40.82
C ARG A 840 -6.05 -16.63 41.69
N GLY A 841 -6.98 -15.75 41.33
CA GLY A 841 -7.18 -14.47 42.00
C GLY A 841 -6.14 -13.41 41.62
N ASP A 842 -5.53 -13.52 40.42
CA ASP A 842 -4.56 -12.57 39.89
C ASP A 842 -5.15 -11.78 38.68
N PRO A 843 -5.92 -10.72 38.93
CA PRO A 843 -6.53 -9.91 37.86
C PRO A 843 -5.50 -9.08 37.08
N ASP A 844 -4.31 -8.84 37.63
CA ASP A 844 -3.27 -8.04 36.97
C ASP A 844 -2.56 -8.86 35.90
N GLU A 845 -2.22 -10.11 36.20
CA GLU A 845 -1.69 -11.05 35.20
C GLU A 845 -2.77 -11.41 34.17
N ALA A 846 -4.04 -11.52 34.57
CA ALA A 846 -5.15 -11.70 33.64
C ALA A 846 -5.24 -10.54 32.63
N GLU A 847 -5.10 -9.28 33.07
CA GLU A 847 -5.10 -8.13 32.17
C GLU A 847 -3.84 -8.05 31.29
N TYR A 848 -2.70 -8.56 31.76
CA TYR A 848 -1.50 -8.69 30.93
C TYR A 848 -1.75 -9.63 29.74
N TRP A 849 -2.25 -10.84 29.99
CA TRP A 849 -2.55 -11.81 28.92
C TRP A 849 -3.65 -11.32 27.98
N LEU A 850 -4.65 -10.61 28.52
CA LEU A 850 -5.71 -10.02 27.74
C LEU A 850 -5.20 -8.95 26.76
N ARG A 851 -4.35 -8.03 27.23
CA ARG A 851 -3.73 -6.99 26.37
C ARG A 851 -2.86 -7.59 25.26
N LEU A 852 -2.17 -8.69 25.54
CA LEU A 852 -1.43 -9.43 24.51
C LEU A 852 -2.34 -10.13 23.51
N ALA A 853 -3.51 -10.61 23.92
CA ALA A 853 -4.49 -11.15 22.98
C ALA A 853 -5.04 -10.05 22.04
N GLU A 854 -5.19 -8.82 22.54
CA GLU A 854 -5.66 -7.67 21.76
C GLU A 854 -4.65 -7.17 20.72
N SER A 855 -3.35 -7.19 21.02
CA SER A 855 -2.30 -6.69 20.09
C SER A 855 -2.18 -7.52 18.81
N ASP A 856 -2.59 -8.79 18.86
CA ASP A 856 -2.47 -9.74 17.75
C ASP A 856 -3.77 -9.85 16.91
N ASN A 857 -4.80 -9.06 17.23
CA ASN A 857 -6.05 -9.03 16.47
C ASN A 857 -5.82 -8.47 15.05
N ALA A 858 -5.70 -9.35 14.06
CA ALA A 858 -5.91 -8.99 12.67
C ALA A 858 -7.39 -8.63 12.42
N PRO A 859 -7.71 -7.65 11.55
CA PRO A 859 -9.07 -7.15 11.32
C PRO A 859 -10.04 -8.16 10.64
N GLN A 860 -9.68 -9.45 10.54
CA GLN A 860 -10.44 -10.51 9.87
C GLN A 860 -10.97 -11.61 10.81
N GLN A 861 -10.67 -11.60 12.12
CA GLN A 861 -11.32 -12.55 13.02
C GLN A 861 -12.76 -12.13 13.32
N ASP A 862 -13.68 -13.08 13.19
CA ASP A 862 -15.09 -12.89 13.53
C ASP A 862 -15.19 -12.35 14.97
N ALA A 863 -15.79 -11.17 15.12
CA ALA A 863 -16.03 -10.51 16.41
C ALA A 863 -16.85 -11.37 17.40
N PHE A 864 -17.34 -12.53 16.93
CA PHE A 864 -18.06 -13.50 17.72
C PHE A 864 -17.18 -14.22 18.73
N TYR A 865 -15.91 -14.54 18.42
CA TYR A 865 -15.05 -15.39 19.26
C TYR A 865 -14.22 -14.66 20.32
N SER A 866 -14.42 -13.34 20.52
CA SER A 866 -13.68 -12.61 21.54
C SER A 866 -14.23 -12.89 22.95
N THR A 867 -13.54 -13.75 23.70
CA THR A 867 -13.58 -13.87 25.17
C THR A 867 -13.31 -12.54 25.89
N ASP A 868 -12.83 -11.53 25.16
CA ASP A 868 -12.39 -10.23 25.63
C ASP A 868 -13.37 -9.55 26.61
N LEU A 869 -14.64 -9.39 26.21
CA LEU A 869 -15.60 -8.69 27.09
C LEU A 869 -15.92 -9.46 28.37
N GLY A 870 -15.99 -10.79 28.32
CA GLY A 870 -16.23 -11.62 29.51
C GLY A 870 -15.03 -11.57 30.45
N GLY A 871 -13.81 -11.67 29.91
CA GLY A 871 -12.57 -11.51 30.67
C GLY A 871 -12.46 -10.14 31.33
N ARG A 872 -12.70 -9.04 30.59
CA ARG A 872 -12.69 -7.67 31.16
C ARG A 872 -13.73 -7.48 32.26
N ALA A 873 -14.92 -8.06 32.07
CA ALA A 873 -15.96 -7.99 33.07
C ALA A 873 -15.51 -8.67 34.37
N GLU A 874 -14.96 -9.88 34.30
CA GLU A 874 -14.41 -10.57 35.48
C GLU A 874 -13.23 -9.84 36.10
N ILE A 875 -12.30 -9.29 35.32
CA ILE A 875 -11.18 -8.47 35.83
C ILE A 875 -11.71 -7.26 36.61
N ALA A 876 -12.69 -6.54 36.05
CA ALA A 876 -13.31 -5.39 36.70
C ALA A 876 -14.01 -5.79 38.00
N LEU A 877 -14.75 -6.90 38.00
CA LEU A 877 -15.41 -7.44 39.21
C LEU A 877 -14.39 -7.86 40.27
N ALA A 878 -13.29 -8.54 39.89
CA ALA A 878 -12.22 -8.95 40.78
C ALA A 878 -11.50 -7.75 41.42
N ARG A 879 -11.42 -6.61 40.72
CA ARG A 879 -10.90 -5.33 41.25
C ARG A 879 -11.91 -4.51 42.06
N GLY A 880 -13.14 -5.01 42.26
CA GLY A 880 -14.20 -4.31 42.98
C GLY A 880 -14.88 -3.19 42.19
N LEU A 881 -14.65 -3.09 40.87
CA LEU A 881 -15.30 -2.13 39.97
C LEU A 881 -16.66 -2.68 39.50
N THR A 882 -17.58 -2.89 40.43
CA THR A 882 -18.84 -3.62 40.20
C THR A 882 -19.67 -3.05 39.04
N GLU A 883 -19.92 -1.75 39.00
CA GLU A 883 -20.75 -1.15 37.93
C GLU A 883 -20.11 -1.28 36.54
N VAL A 884 -18.78 -1.18 36.46
CA VAL A 884 -18.03 -1.37 35.21
C VAL A 884 -18.14 -2.82 34.75
N GLY A 885 -17.88 -3.77 35.65
CA GLY A 885 -17.98 -5.20 35.34
C GLY A 885 -19.38 -5.63 34.90
N LEU A 886 -20.42 -5.17 35.60
CA LEU A 886 -21.81 -5.42 35.21
C LEU A 886 -22.16 -4.79 33.86
N GLY A 887 -21.67 -3.58 33.58
CA GLY A 887 -21.81 -2.92 32.28
C GLY A 887 -21.20 -3.72 31.14
N LEU A 888 -19.97 -4.20 31.32
CA LEU A 888 -19.25 -5.04 30.35
C LEU A 888 -19.98 -6.36 30.09
N TRP A 889 -20.50 -7.02 31.12
CA TRP A 889 -21.32 -8.22 30.97
C TRP A 889 -22.58 -7.99 30.15
N ARG A 890 -23.28 -6.85 30.33
CA ARG A 890 -24.43 -6.49 29.49
C ARG A 890 -24.03 -6.26 28.03
N SER A 891 -22.92 -5.56 27.79
CA SER A 891 -22.38 -5.37 26.44
C SER A 891 -21.99 -6.69 25.77
N ALA A 892 -21.44 -7.65 26.53
CA ALA A 892 -21.11 -8.98 26.00
C ALA A 892 -22.37 -9.71 25.51
N VAL A 893 -23.45 -9.67 26.29
CA VAL A 893 -24.74 -10.27 25.90
C VAL A 893 -25.33 -9.60 24.66
N GLU A 894 -25.27 -8.28 24.54
CA GLU A 894 -25.77 -7.54 23.37
C GLU A 894 -25.03 -7.91 22.09
N ARG A 895 -23.69 -8.00 22.14
CA ARG A 895 -22.88 -8.39 20.97
C ARG A 895 -23.21 -9.78 20.46
N ILE A 896 -23.39 -10.74 21.35
CA ILE A 896 -23.75 -12.12 20.98
C ILE A 896 -25.11 -12.17 20.28
N LEU A 897 -26.09 -11.39 20.75
CA LEU A 897 -27.42 -11.34 20.14
C LEU A 897 -27.39 -10.72 18.73
N ALA A 898 -26.57 -9.70 18.49
CA ALA A 898 -26.42 -9.09 17.18
C ALA A 898 -25.86 -10.10 16.16
N ALA A 899 -24.88 -10.89 16.58
CA ALA A 899 -24.19 -11.84 15.72
C ALA A 899 -24.85 -13.23 15.60
N GLY A 900 -25.77 -13.59 16.51
CA GLY A 900 -26.55 -14.83 16.44
C GLY A 900 -27.49 -14.92 15.22
N SER A 901 -27.72 -13.80 14.51
CA SER A 901 -28.54 -13.76 13.29
C SER A 901 -27.85 -14.35 12.05
N THR A 902 -26.52 -14.38 12.03
CA THR A 902 -25.71 -14.87 10.88
C THR A 902 -25.29 -16.33 11.01
N HIS A 903 -25.42 -16.95 12.18
CA HIS A 903 -24.85 -18.28 12.50
C HIS A 903 -25.85 -19.30 13.07
N SER A 904 -27.14 -19.18 12.75
CA SER A 904 -28.16 -20.09 13.28
C SER A 904 -27.94 -21.54 12.80
N GLY A 905 -27.77 -22.48 13.73
CA GLY A 905 -27.69 -23.91 13.44
C GLY A 905 -26.32 -24.57 13.68
N ASP A 906 -25.32 -23.82 14.15
CA ASP A 906 -24.02 -24.40 14.54
C ASP A 906 -24.12 -25.14 15.90
N PRO A 907 -23.75 -26.42 15.97
CA PRO A 907 -23.71 -27.20 17.21
C PRO A 907 -22.79 -26.64 18.31
N TRP A 908 -21.80 -25.81 17.95
CA TRP A 908 -20.78 -25.28 18.86
C TRP A 908 -21.09 -23.86 19.38
N LEU A 909 -21.86 -23.07 18.63
CA LEU A 909 -22.12 -21.65 18.96
C LEU A 909 -23.23 -21.46 20.01
N ASP A 910 -24.21 -22.35 20.05
CA ASP A 910 -25.37 -22.23 20.95
C ASP A 910 -25.02 -22.47 22.45
N PRO A 911 -24.16 -23.44 22.83
CA PRO A 911 -23.71 -23.62 24.22
C PRO A 911 -22.94 -22.43 24.78
N TRP A 912 -22.08 -21.80 23.98
CA TRP A 912 -21.24 -20.70 24.43
C TRP A 912 -22.01 -19.39 24.65
N ALA A 913 -22.95 -19.08 23.74
CA ALA A 913 -23.87 -17.96 23.91
C ALA A 913 -24.73 -18.08 25.19
N LEU A 914 -25.08 -19.31 25.58
CA LEU A 914 -25.78 -19.60 26.82
C LEU A 914 -24.90 -19.40 28.06
N GLN A 915 -23.62 -19.74 27.97
CA GLN A 915 -22.68 -19.54 29.06
C GLN A 915 -22.47 -18.06 29.38
N ILE A 916 -22.24 -17.22 28.37
CA ILE A 916 -22.04 -15.77 28.55
C ILE A 916 -23.30 -15.13 29.15
N GLN A 917 -24.49 -15.49 28.66
CA GLN A 917 -25.74 -15.01 29.24
C GLN A 917 -25.91 -15.47 30.70
N SER A 918 -25.53 -16.71 31.00
CA SER A 918 -25.60 -17.26 32.36
C SER A 918 -24.63 -16.55 33.30
N ALA A 919 -23.38 -16.33 32.89
CA ALA A 919 -22.38 -15.59 33.66
C ALA A 919 -22.82 -14.14 33.93
N ALA A 920 -23.32 -13.44 32.91
CA ALA A 920 -23.87 -12.10 33.07
C ALA A 920 -25.03 -12.06 34.08
N VAL A 921 -25.98 -12.99 33.98
CA VAL A 921 -27.11 -13.10 34.91
C VAL A 921 -26.64 -13.39 36.34
N THR A 922 -25.70 -14.32 36.49
CA THR A 922 -25.09 -14.67 37.77
C THR A 922 -24.38 -13.47 38.42
N ALA A 923 -23.59 -12.71 37.66
CA ALA A 923 -22.91 -11.51 38.15
C ALA A 923 -23.92 -10.48 38.70
N HIS A 924 -25.01 -10.25 37.97
CA HIS A 924 -26.07 -9.32 38.40
C HIS A 924 -26.85 -9.84 39.61
N ALA A 925 -27.09 -11.15 39.70
CA ALA A 925 -27.69 -11.77 40.90
C ALA A 925 -26.77 -11.68 42.12
N HIS A 926 -25.44 -11.77 41.95
CA HIS A 926 -24.49 -11.53 43.03
C HIS A 926 -24.49 -10.08 43.52
N ALA A 927 -24.68 -9.12 42.62
CA ALA A 927 -24.76 -7.70 42.95
C ALA A 927 -26.15 -7.23 43.42
N GLY A 928 -27.17 -8.08 43.39
CA GLY A 928 -28.55 -7.70 43.72
C GLY A 928 -29.20 -6.78 42.68
N ARG A 929 -28.78 -6.88 41.41
CA ARG A 929 -29.19 -6.01 40.28
C ARG A 929 -29.87 -6.79 39.15
N VAL A 930 -30.70 -7.77 39.51
CA VAL A 930 -31.37 -8.68 38.57
C VAL A 930 -32.29 -7.94 37.61
N GLU A 931 -32.84 -6.79 38.00
CA GLU A 931 -33.72 -5.95 37.19
C GLU A 931 -33.08 -5.51 35.87
N LEU A 932 -31.75 -5.35 35.83
CA LEU A 932 -31.00 -4.94 34.64
C LEU A 932 -30.83 -6.06 33.61
N VAL A 933 -31.12 -7.31 33.99
CA VAL A 933 -30.95 -8.51 33.15
C VAL A 933 -32.23 -9.33 33.01
N ALA A 934 -33.41 -8.73 33.21
CA ALA A 934 -34.70 -9.41 33.06
C ALA A 934 -34.88 -10.06 31.67
N GLY A 935 -34.49 -9.37 30.60
CA GLY A 935 -34.53 -9.91 29.23
C GLY A 935 -33.67 -11.17 29.04
N PRO A 936 -32.37 -11.16 29.38
CA PRO A 936 -31.54 -12.36 29.45
C PRO A 936 -32.13 -13.51 30.28
N VAL A 937 -32.65 -13.22 31.49
CA VAL A 937 -33.28 -14.23 32.36
C VAL A 937 -34.45 -14.94 31.66
N ASP A 938 -35.34 -14.18 31.02
CA ASP A 938 -36.48 -14.75 30.30
C ASP A 938 -36.07 -15.58 29.08
N ARG A 939 -35.00 -15.18 28.37
CA ARG A 939 -34.45 -15.95 27.25
C ARG A 939 -33.87 -17.27 27.74
N LEU A 940 -33.06 -17.26 28.80
CA LEU A 940 -32.50 -18.46 29.41
C LEU A 940 -33.61 -19.43 29.85
N ARG A 941 -34.67 -18.93 30.47
CA ARG A 941 -35.86 -19.71 30.86
C ARG A 941 -36.52 -20.38 29.65
N LYS A 942 -36.78 -19.62 28.58
CA LYS A 942 -37.39 -20.15 27.34
C LYS A 942 -36.48 -21.19 26.68
N ARG A 943 -35.18 -20.91 26.57
CA ARG A 943 -34.22 -21.80 25.91
C ARG A 943 -34.06 -23.11 26.68
N LEU A 944 -33.96 -23.07 28.00
CA LEU A 944 -33.88 -24.29 28.81
C LEU A 944 -35.14 -25.18 28.63
N ARG A 945 -36.34 -24.59 28.58
CA ARG A 945 -37.57 -25.35 28.27
C ARG A 945 -37.49 -26.03 26.91
N THR A 946 -37.09 -25.30 25.87
CA THR A 946 -36.93 -25.85 24.51
C THR A 946 -35.93 -27.01 24.49
N LEU A 947 -34.78 -26.84 25.13
CA LEU A 947 -33.74 -27.87 25.16
C LEU A 947 -34.21 -29.12 25.93
N LEU A 948 -34.88 -28.95 27.08
CA LEU A 948 -35.41 -30.06 27.85
C LEU A 948 -36.49 -30.85 27.10
N SER A 949 -37.20 -30.23 26.15
CA SER A 949 -38.23 -30.87 25.30
C SER A 949 -37.70 -31.56 24.03
N GLY A 950 -36.48 -31.25 23.56
CA GLY A 950 -35.89 -31.83 22.35
C GLY A 950 -35.30 -33.24 22.53
N PRO A 951 -34.91 -33.95 21.46
CA PRO A 951 -34.19 -35.22 21.56
C PRO A 951 -32.80 -35.06 22.21
N SER A 952 -32.38 -36.04 23.03
CA SER A 952 -31.03 -36.08 23.63
C SER A 952 -30.00 -36.48 22.57
N GLY A 953 -28.85 -35.82 22.52
CA GLY A 953 -27.84 -36.17 21.51
C GLY A 953 -26.47 -35.52 21.62
N SER A 954 -26.29 -34.43 22.38
CA SER A 954 -24.98 -33.76 22.52
C SER A 954 -24.26 -34.17 23.82
N PRO A 955 -22.92 -34.34 23.82
CA PRO A 955 -22.11 -34.47 25.03
C PRO A 955 -22.25 -33.28 26.00
N MET A 956 -22.44 -32.08 25.47
CA MET A 956 -22.51 -30.83 26.25
C MET A 956 -23.90 -30.54 26.82
N GLU A 957 -24.88 -31.42 26.59
CA GLU A 957 -26.29 -31.17 26.92
C GLU A 957 -26.52 -30.97 28.43
N LEU A 958 -25.97 -31.84 29.29
CA LEU A 958 -26.17 -31.73 30.74
C LEU A 958 -25.42 -30.55 31.38
N PRO A 959 -24.14 -30.27 31.05
CA PRO A 959 -23.45 -29.10 31.56
C PRO A 959 -24.12 -27.77 31.18
N VAL A 960 -24.68 -27.68 29.98
CA VAL A 960 -25.46 -26.51 29.55
C VAL A 960 -26.71 -26.35 30.43
N PHE A 961 -27.42 -27.44 30.73
CA PHE A 961 -28.57 -27.38 31.65
C PHE A 961 -28.14 -26.92 33.03
N GLY A 962 -27.05 -27.47 33.57
CA GLY A 962 -26.48 -27.08 34.85
C GLY A 962 -26.12 -25.59 34.89
N THR A 963 -25.49 -25.07 33.83
CA THR A 963 -25.08 -23.66 33.73
C THR A 963 -26.26 -22.70 33.73
N VAL A 964 -27.31 -23.04 32.99
CA VAL A 964 -28.52 -22.21 32.96
C VAL A 964 -29.30 -22.32 34.28
N LEU A 965 -29.41 -23.51 34.87
CA LEU A 965 -30.03 -23.71 36.18
C LEU A 965 -29.29 -22.98 37.30
N HIS A 966 -27.97 -22.93 37.25
CA HIS A 966 -27.14 -22.17 38.19
C HIS A 966 -27.50 -20.68 38.18
N ALA A 967 -27.52 -20.06 36.99
CA ALA A 967 -27.84 -18.64 36.85
C ALA A 967 -29.29 -18.34 37.29
N LEU A 968 -30.26 -19.17 36.88
CA LEU A 968 -31.66 -18.99 37.26
C LEU A 968 -31.92 -19.26 38.74
N GLY A 969 -31.20 -20.23 39.33
CA GLY A 969 -31.24 -20.52 40.76
C GLY A 969 -30.73 -19.34 41.58
N LEU A 970 -29.59 -18.73 41.19
CA LEU A 970 -29.05 -17.55 41.87
C LEU A 970 -29.96 -16.33 41.77
N VAL A 971 -30.67 -16.15 40.64
CA VAL A 971 -31.72 -15.14 40.50
C VAL A 971 -32.88 -15.39 41.47
N GLY A 972 -33.32 -16.64 41.59
CA GLY A 972 -34.37 -17.04 42.54
C GLY A 972 -33.97 -16.73 43.98
N LEU A 973 -32.76 -17.13 44.38
CA LEU A 973 -32.22 -16.85 45.71
C LEU A 973 -32.09 -15.34 45.98
N ALA A 974 -31.59 -14.56 45.00
CA ALA A 974 -31.50 -13.10 45.11
C ALA A 974 -32.88 -12.42 45.22
N SER A 975 -33.93 -13.09 44.72
CA SER A 975 -35.32 -12.62 44.80
C SER A 975 -36.07 -13.17 46.02
N GLY A 976 -35.41 -13.93 46.90
CA GLY A 976 -36.00 -14.51 48.12
C GLY A 976 -36.78 -15.82 47.90
N ASP A 977 -36.67 -16.49 46.75
CA ASP A 977 -37.31 -17.77 46.49
C ASP A 977 -36.46 -18.94 47.02
N ALA A 978 -36.79 -19.44 48.21
CA ALA A 978 -36.11 -20.57 48.83
C ALA A 978 -36.19 -21.88 48.01
N SER A 979 -37.19 -22.03 47.12
CA SER A 979 -37.30 -23.23 46.27
C SER A 979 -36.19 -23.31 45.21
N ALA A 980 -35.50 -22.18 44.93
CA ALA A 980 -34.38 -22.10 44.02
C ALA A 980 -33.12 -22.84 44.52
N VAL A 981 -33.04 -23.18 45.81
CA VAL A 981 -31.98 -24.01 46.40
C VAL A 981 -31.85 -25.36 45.66
N ARG A 982 -32.98 -25.96 45.26
CA ARG A 982 -33.00 -27.22 44.49
C ARG A 982 -32.40 -27.06 43.09
N MET A 983 -32.52 -25.88 42.48
CA MET A 983 -31.87 -25.58 41.19
C MET A 983 -30.35 -25.54 41.34
N ILE A 984 -29.83 -24.96 42.42
CA ILE A 984 -28.38 -24.93 42.69
C ILE A 984 -27.84 -26.35 42.93
N ALA A 985 -28.51 -27.14 43.78
CA ALA A 985 -28.12 -28.53 44.03
C ALA A 985 -28.13 -29.39 42.75
N LEU A 986 -29.16 -29.22 41.91
CA LEU A 986 -29.25 -29.92 40.63
C LEU A 986 -28.19 -29.43 39.63
N ALA A 987 -27.92 -28.12 39.60
CA ALA A 987 -26.90 -27.53 38.74
C ALA A 987 -25.49 -28.04 39.08
N GLU A 988 -25.15 -28.17 40.37
CA GLU A 988 -23.90 -28.80 40.80
C GLU A 988 -23.80 -30.25 40.30
N ARG A 989 -24.89 -31.01 40.44
CA ARG A 989 -24.94 -32.41 39.99
C ARG A 989 -24.85 -32.58 38.47
N LEU A 990 -25.41 -31.63 37.72
CA LEU A 990 -25.37 -31.52 36.26
C LEU A 990 -24.05 -30.95 35.73
N ARG A 991 -23.13 -30.54 36.62
CA ARG A 991 -21.80 -29.96 36.33
C ARG A 991 -21.88 -28.66 35.51
N VAL A 992 -21.99 -27.54 36.22
CA VAL A 992 -21.91 -26.17 35.67
C VAL A 992 -20.62 -25.95 34.88
N MET A 993 -20.70 -25.30 33.71
CA MET A 993 -19.53 -24.78 33.00
C MET A 993 -19.03 -23.51 33.70
N ARG A 994 -17.78 -23.55 34.20
CA ARG A 994 -17.26 -22.63 35.23
C ARG A 994 -16.19 -21.67 34.74
N ASP A 995 -16.13 -21.46 33.43
CA ASP A 995 -15.00 -20.78 32.78
C ASP A 995 -14.77 -19.36 33.32
N PHE A 996 -15.83 -18.63 33.71
CA PHE A 996 -15.75 -17.27 34.26
C PHE A 996 -15.81 -17.23 35.80
N GLN A 997 -14.65 -17.26 36.45
CA GLN A 997 -14.49 -17.09 37.90
C GLN A 997 -14.00 -15.67 38.24
N PRO A 998 -14.39 -15.10 39.40
CA PRO A 998 -15.14 -15.71 40.51
C PRO A 998 -16.67 -15.68 40.36
N THR A 999 -17.22 -15.13 39.26
CA THR A 999 -18.68 -15.01 39.09
C THR A 999 -19.41 -16.36 39.15
N MET A 1000 -18.93 -17.37 38.43
CA MET A 1000 -19.56 -18.70 38.36
C MET A 1000 -19.03 -19.67 39.43
N SER A 1001 -18.62 -19.15 40.60
CA SER A 1001 -18.03 -19.97 41.67
C SER A 1001 -19.05 -20.92 42.28
N GLU A 1002 -18.72 -22.22 42.29
CA GLU A 1002 -19.52 -23.25 42.97
C GLU A 1002 -19.60 -22.96 44.46
N GLU A 1003 -18.47 -22.70 45.11
CA GLU A 1003 -18.41 -22.44 46.55
C GLU A 1003 -19.31 -21.25 46.92
N ARG A 1004 -19.26 -20.17 46.13
CA ARG A 1004 -20.07 -18.98 46.37
C ARG A 1004 -21.57 -19.25 46.18
N ALA A 1005 -21.93 -20.02 45.16
CA ALA A 1005 -23.33 -20.39 44.92
C ALA A 1005 -23.87 -21.37 45.96
N ARG A 1006 -23.05 -22.35 46.36
CA ARG A 1006 -23.34 -23.30 47.44
C ARG A 1006 -23.56 -22.57 48.76
N GLN A 1007 -22.66 -21.66 49.12
CA GLN A 1007 -22.79 -20.89 50.36
C GLN A 1007 -24.10 -20.09 50.37
N LYS A 1008 -24.44 -19.43 49.26
CA LYS A 1008 -25.74 -18.74 49.13
C LYS A 1008 -26.94 -19.67 49.27
N ALA A 1009 -26.86 -20.90 48.74
CA ALA A 1009 -27.93 -21.88 48.86
C ALA A 1009 -28.07 -22.40 50.30
N LEU A 1010 -26.95 -22.65 50.99
CA LEU A 1010 -26.91 -23.04 52.39
C LEU A 1010 -27.46 -21.93 53.31
N ASP A 1011 -27.10 -20.68 53.03
CA ASP A 1011 -27.58 -19.51 53.78
C ASP A 1011 -29.09 -19.29 53.60
N ALA A 1012 -29.64 -19.68 52.45
CA ALA A 1012 -31.07 -19.56 52.15
C ALA A 1012 -31.91 -20.69 52.76
N ASP A 1013 -31.52 -21.95 52.55
CA ASP A 1013 -32.17 -23.14 53.14
C ASP A 1013 -31.23 -24.37 53.07
N GLY A 1014 -30.33 -24.49 54.05
CA GLY A 1014 -29.36 -25.59 54.09
C GLY A 1014 -29.94 -26.99 54.24
N ALA A 1015 -31.12 -27.14 54.85
CA ALA A 1015 -31.79 -28.44 54.97
C ALA A 1015 -32.34 -28.90 53.62
N ALA A 1016 -33.08 -28.03 52.92
CA ALA A 1016 -33.58 -28.33 51.58
C ALA A 1016 -32.46 -28.57 50.57
N TYR A 1017 -31.32 -27.88 50.73
CA TYR A 1017 -30.12 -28.11 49.93
C TYR A 1017 -29.55 -29.52 50.11
N ALA A 1018 -29.32 -29.94 51.36
CA ALA A 1018 -28.77 -31.26 51.67
C ALA A 1018 -29.68 -32.40 51.19
N ASP A 1019 -31.00 -32.24 51.37
CA ASP A 1019 -32.00 -33.19 50.87
C ASP A 1019 -31.95 -33.32 49.34
N ALA A 1020 -31.86 -32.19 48.62
CA ALA A 1020 -31.78 -32.19 47.17
C ALA A 1020 -30.47 -32.82 46.65
N VAL A 1021 -29.34 -32.56 47.30
CA VAL A 1021 -28.05 -33.19 46.96
C VAL A 1021 -28.12 -34.71 47.12
N SER A 1022 -28.72 -35.19 48.22
CA SER A 1022 -28.93 -36.62 48.47
C SER A 1022 -29.84 -37.26 47.42
N GLU A 1023 -30.98 -36.62 47.10
CA GLU A 1023 -31.94 -37.06 46.10
C GLU A 1023 -31.31 -37.20 44.70
N TYR A 1024 -30.46 -36.24 44.30
CA TYR A 1024 -29.86 -36.23 42.96
C TYR A 1024 -28.58 -37.07 42.84
N ALA A 1025 -27.97 -37.50 43.94
CA ALA A 1025 -26.72 -38.26 43.93
C ALA A 1025 -26.82 -39.54 43.09
N ALA A 1026 -27.92 -40.29 43.26
CA ALA A 1026 -28.13 -41.60 42.63
C ALA A 1026 -28.69 -41.55 41.20
N LEU A 1027 -29.03 -40.37 40.66
CA LEU A 1027 -29.66 -40.25 39.36
C LEU A 1027 -28.64 -40.40 38.21
N GLY A 1028 -28.98 -41.23 37.22
CA GLY A 1028 -28.28 -41.29 35.93
C GLY A 1028 -28.73 -40.18 34.97
N ARG A 1029 -28.18 -40.17 33.74
CA ARG A 1029 -28.41 -39.11 32.73
C ARG A 1029 -29.89 -38.80 32.46
N SER A 1030 -30.73 -39.82 32.28
CA SER A 1030 -32.17 -39.65 32.07
C SER A 1030 -32.87 -39.07 33.32
N GLY A 1031 -32.52 -39.60 34.50
CA GLY A 1031 -33.07 -39.14 35.78
C GLY A 1031 -32.73 -37.69 36.10
N LEU A 1032 -31.50 -37.25 35.82
CA LEU A 1032 -31.07 -35.86 36.01
C LEU A 1032 -31.81 -34.90 35.07
N ARG A 1033 -32.06 -35.32 33.82
CA ARG A 1033 -32.84 -34.55 32.86
C ARG A 1033 -34.30 -34.40 33.31
N ASP A 1034 -34.89 -35.47 33.83
CA ASP A 1034 -36.27 -35.43 34.34
C ASP A 1034 -36.35 -34.59 35.63
N ALA A 1035 -35.36 -34.67 36.52
CA ALA A 1035 -35.24 -33.78 37.66
C ALA A 1035 -35.20 -32.30 37.23
N ALA A 1036 -34.48 -31.97 36.16
CA ALA A 1036 -34.44 -30.60 35.62
C ALA A 1036 -35.81 -30.14 35.10
N ARG A 1037 -36.60 -31.03 34.47
CA ARG A 1037 -37.98 -30.73 34.05
C ARG A 1037 -38.89 -30.49 35.26
N VAL A 1038 -38.79 -31.33 36.30
CA VAL A 1038 -39.62 -31.20 37.50
C VAL A 1038 -39.30 -29.91 38.24
N VAL A 1039 -38.02 -29.64 38.50
CA VAL A 1039 -37.59 -28.43 39.20
C VAL A 1039 -38.06 -27.19 38.45
N THR A 1040 -37.83 -27.10 37.14
CA THR A 1040 -38.26 -25.94 36.34
C THR A 1040 -39.79 -25.76 36.23
N ALA A 1041 -40.56 -26.86 36.26
CA ALA A 1041 -42.03 -26.80 36.27
C ALA A 1041 -42.59 -26.28 37.60
N VAL A 1042 -42.00 -26.69 38.73
CA VAL A 1042 -42.45 -26.29 40.07
C VAL A 1042 -42.19 -24.80 40.33
N THR A 1043 -41.03 -24.28 39.93
CA THR A 1043 -40.63 -22.89 40.18
C THR A 1043 -41.32 -21.89 39.25
N TRP A 1044 -41.69 -22.30 38.02
CA TRP A 1044 -42.27 -21.40 37.02
C TRP A 1044 -43.76 -21.64 36.74
N GLY A 1045 -44.37 -22.63 37.39
CA GLY A 1045 -45.80 -22.93 37.32
C GLY A 1045 -46.66 -22.16 38.33
N ARG A 1046 -46.08 -21.27 39.15
CA ARG A 1046 -46.81 -20.29 39.98
C ARG A 1046 -46.96 -18.96 39.24
N GLY A 1047 -47.66 -18.99 38.11
CA GLY A 1047 -48.06 -17.83 37.32
C GLY A 1047 -49.42 -18.06 36.69
#